data_AF-A0A485LT15-F1
#
_entry.id   AF-A0A485LT15-F1
#
_cell.length_a   1.000
_cell.length_b   1.000
_cell.length_c   1.000
_cell.angle_alpha   90.00
_cell.angle_beta   90.00
_cell.angle_gamma   90.00
#
_symmetry.space_group_name_H-M   'P 1'
#
loop_
_entity.id
_entity.type
_entity.pdbx_description
1 polymer ?
#
loop_
_entity_poly.entity_id
_entity_poly.type
_entity_poly.pdbx_seq_one_letter_code
_entity_poly.pdbx_strand_id
1 'polypeptide(L)'
;MVVKPSCVAFFNDLHSTVPTHVILFQPNMVVADIDKKSIFRLACLRWMNQGIHVASPAALLDFYVLAASDTKFIRQVLDDTVAQCIYSTSHKHTSFAPVRDAHDQVNRGVNETTSSLPNRAASLVDGEETFASMFAHLQQAKTQIFITGWWITPDYALVRTSDKARDESTLVRLLQDAAARGVQVYVLIYKEHKFVLPNDSQHARDELRGPNIHVSRHPEFYLVPQMWSHHEKIVVIDQSVAFVGGLDIALGRYDSPAHDLVDSGPQQTWTGQDYSNPRVRDFVDVANHRAELIDREAVPRMPWHDIHCRLEGPVALDVAHHFILRWNFTVENKVVSIRSPQRPMLLPFAKPIWEATDYALNGSGTDAVNCQIVRSLCQWSGGIATEKSIQEAYIDLIRTAQHFIYIENQFFVSGFEHEKNVANRVVDALYHRIVAAHEAKQTFRVMFLMPLLPSFEGAVTSSSSASLRAVMHWQYTTICRGGNSLLERLAKIVPDPSQYVAFFGLRQHAMLGTQVVTEMIYIHSKLMIVDDRMAIIGSANLNDRSLCGDRDSEIAVVLEDSSSGLGQFNNESVVVGPFAHRLRRRLFEEHLEMDMVDPTSPENWANIRGLARVNTDIFERVFQCLPSDAVVSYTQPLLERPMGGDVTEVYENQRCNWAGQWSSKNLVCGERPPWSDSHGGALDTFAPDDDLRVDTGMTKNEGGWVYGTSFETLDAATEDSDTNPRNDRCVRRRRWVLVQQESTRNKPSGQELTHMLNRVNSVSPRLLHLEEQVEQAPLSDVRGHLVEFPLQFLRDCHLRPAMLPKNIFI
;
A
#
# COMPACT_ATOMS: atom_id res chain seq x y z
N MET A 1 -4.03 11.76 -40.39
CA MET A 1 -4.92 11.05 -39.45
C MET A 1 -4.87 9.57 -39.78
N VAL A 2 -4.71 8.72 -38.78
CA VAL A 2 -4.73 7.26 -38.90
C VAL A 2 -5.77 6.74 -37.90
N VAL A 3 -6.75 6.00 -38.39
CA VAL A 3 -7.74 5.31 -37.55
C VAL A 3 -7.25 3.88 -37.33
N LYS A 4 -7.05 3.50 -36.08
CA LYS A 4 -6.67 2.15 -35.63
C LYS A 4 -7.84 1.51 -34.87
N PRO A 5 -7.82 0.18 -34.66
CA PRO A 5 -8.92 -0.53 -33.99
C PRO A 5 -9.31 0.02 -32.61
N SER A 6 -8.36 0.60 -31.86
CA SER A 6 -8.59 1.12 -30.50
C SER A 6 -8.24 2.60 -30.31
N CYS A 7 -7.87 3.32 -31.37
CA CYS A 7 -7.52 4.74 -31.25
C CYS A 7 -7.55 5.48 -32.59
N VAL A 8 -7.59 6.81 -32.52
CA VAL A 8 -7.31 7.69 -33.66
C VAL A 8 -6.04 8.47 -33.36
N ALA A 9 -5.12 8.49 -34.33
CA ALA A 9 -3.82 9.13 -34.22
C ALA A 9 -3.64 10.23 -35.28
N PHE A 10 -3.03 11.34 -34.88
CA PHE A 10 -2.75 12.48 -35.75
C PHE A 10 -1.25 12.63 -35.91
N PHE A 11 -0.83 13.01 -37.12
CA PHE A 11 0.55 13.14 -37.54
C PHE A 11 0.69 14.45 -38.30
N ASN A 12 1.86 15.07 -38.24
CA ASN A 12 2.11 16.36 -38.91
C ASN A 12 2.04 16.24 -40.44
N ASP A 13 2.58 15.14 -40.98
CA ASP A 13 2.62 14.85 -42.41
C ASP A 13 2.67 13.34 -42.68
N LEU A 14 2.75 12.96 -43.97
CA LEU A 14 2.75 11.56 -44.42
C LEU A 14 4.05 10.79 -44.11
N HIS A 15 5.13 11.49 -43.74
CA HIS A 15 6.43 10.88 -43.42
C HIS A 15 6.69 10.80 -41.91
N SER A 16 5.83 11.43 -41.12
CA SER A 16 5.88 11.43 -39.65
C SER A 16 5.66 10.02 -39.11
N THR A 17 6.61 9.52 -38.33
CA THR A 17 6.53 8.21 -37.64
C THR A 17 6.04 8.32 -36.20
N VAL A 18 5.96 9.54 -35.66
CA VAL A 18 5.53 9.84 -34.29
C VAL A 18 4.21 10.60 -34.32
N PRO A 19 3.17 10.14 -33.61
CA PRO A 19 1.91 10.86 -33.55
C PRO A 19 2.03 12.12 -32.68
N THR A 20 1.37 13.19 -33.09
CA THR A 20 1.26 14.43 -32.32
C THR A 20 0.14 14.39 -31.29
N HIS A 21 -0.96 13.71 -31.62
CA HIS A 21 -2.11 13.51 -30.74
C HIS A 21 -2.67 12.11 -30.94
N VAL A 22 -3.15 11.51 -29.85
CA VAL A 22 -3.74 10.17 -29.86
C VAL A 22 -4.97 10.17 -28.96
N ILE A 23 -6.12 9.83 -29.54
CA ILE A 23 -7.36 9.63 -28.79
C ILE A 23 -7.63 8.15 -28.73
N LEU A 24 -7.53 7.58 -27.53
CA LEU A 24 -7.94 6.20 -27.28
C LEU A 24 -9.46 6.10 -27.25
N PHE A 25 -9.98 5.01 -27.79
CA PHE A 25 -11.40 4.70 -27.70
C PHE A 25 -11.73 4.23 -26.28
N GLN A 26 -12.81 4.77 -25.74
CA GLN A 26 -13.25 4.54 -24.37
C GLN A 26 -14.77 4.69 -24.26
N PRO A 27 -15.40 4.23 -23.17
CA PRO A 27 -16.82 4.45 -22.94
C PRO A 27 -17.19 5.93 -22.99
N ASN A 28 -18.38 6.23 -23.52
CA ASN A 28 -18.91 7.58 -23.69
C ASN A 28 -18.15 8.46 -24.70
N MET A 29 -17.46 7.85 -25.66
CA MET A 29 -16.91 8.58 -26.81
C MET A 29 -18.03 9.12 -27.70
N VAL A 30 -17.88 10.36 -28.15
CA VAL A 30 -18.82 11.08 -29.01
C VAL A 30 -18.12 11.45 -30.32
N VAL A 31 -18.70 11.04 -31.43
CA VAL A 31 -18.32 11.49 -32.78
C VAL A 31 -19.50 12.26 -33.37
N ALA A 32 -19.33 13.56 -33.58
CA ALA A 32 -20.39 14.44 -34.05
C ALA A 32 -19.89 15.40 -35.13
N ASP A 33 -20.80 15.91 -35.96
CA ASP A 33 -20.45 17.03 -36.84
C ASP A 33 -20.36 18.31 -36.01
N ILE A 34 -19.37 19.16 -36.30
CA ILE A 34 -19.26 20.47 -35.67
C ILE A 34 -20.40 21.35 -36.18
N ASP A 35 -21.41 21.58 -35.35
CA ASP A 35 -22.54 22.44 -35.70
C ASP A 35 -22.14 23.94 -35.68
N LYS A 36 -22.85 24.77 -36.46
CA LYS A 36 -22.54 26.18 -36.75
C LYS A 36 -22.41 27.12 -35.52
N LYS A 37 -22.67 26.61 -34.31
CA LYS A 37 -22.70 27.33 -33.02
C LYS A 37 -21.52 27.02 -32.07
N SER A 38 -20.43 26.40 -32.54
CA SER A 38 -19.22 26.25 -31.70
C SER A 38 -18.68 27.62 -31.27
N ILE A 39 -18.44 27.77 -29.97
CA ILE A 39 -18.00 28.98 -29.25
C ILE A 39 -16.55 29.40 -29.60
N PHE A 40 -15.80 28.57 -30.32
CA PHE A 40 -14.39 28.77 -30.66
C PHE A 40 -14.13 29.28 -32.09
N ARG A 41 -15.04 30.10 -32.66
CA ARG A 41 -14.77 30.76 -33.95
C ARG A 41 -13.62 31.77 -33.81
N LEU A 42 -12.40 31.33 -34.11
CA LEU A 42 -11.31 32.23 -34.53
C LEU A 42 -11.78 32.95 -35.81
N ALA A 43 -11.88 34.28 -35.74
CA ALA A 43 -12.48 35.14 -36.78
C ALA A 43 -11.83 35.01 -38.18
N CYS A 44 -10.67 34.34 -38.27
CA CYS A 44 -9.86 34.16 -39.48
C CYS A 44 -10.12 32.86 -40.27
N LEU A 45 -10.96 31.92 -39.79
CA LEU A 45 -11.18 30.60 -40.44
C LEU A 45 -12.56 30.48 -41.13
N ARG A 46 -13.01 31.52 -41.85
CA ARG A 46 -14.36 31.58 -42.47
C ARG A 46 -14.62 30.55 -43.60
N TRP A 47 -13.61 29.81 -44.05
CA TRP A 47 -13.70 28.82 -45.12
C TRP A 47 -13.86 27.37 -44.61
N MET A 48 -13.74 27.14 -43.30
CA MET A 48 -13.92 25.83 -42.66
C MET A 48 -15.37 25.67 -42.15
N ASN A 49 -16.29 25.34 -43.06
CA ASN A 49 -17.72 25.25 -42.75
C ASN A 49 -18.19 23.85 -42.30
N GLN A 50 -17.31 22.85 -42.33
CA GLN A 50 -17.61 21.48 -41.93
C GLN A 50 -16.41 20.85 -41.23
N GLY A 51 -16.66 20.16 -40.12
CA GLY A 51 -15.63 19.50 -39.34
C GLY A 51 -16.25 18.43 -38.45
N ILE A 52 -15.38 17.59 -37.89
CA ILE A 52 -15.77 16.47 -37.04
C ILE A 52 -15.24 16.77 -35.64
N HIS A 53 -16.14 16.64 -34.68
CA HIS A 53 -15.89 16.69 -33.26
C HIS A 53 -15.71 15.26 -32.76
N VAL A 54 -14.52 14.97 -32.25
CA VAL A 54 -14.22 13.72 -31.55
C VAL A 54 -13.95 14.06 -30.10
N ALA A 55 -14.89 13.70 -29.23
CA ALA A 55 -14.77 13.89 -27.81
C ALA A 55 -14.77 12.56 -27.07
N SER A 56 -13.91 12.49 -26.08
CA SER A 56 -13.89 11.46 -25.06
C SER A 56 -13.73 12.15 -23.70
N PRO A 57 -14.01 11.48 -22.57
CA PRO A 57 -13.75 12.06 -21.25
C PRO A 57 -12.33 12.65 -21.09
N ALA A 58 -11.34 12.00 -21.72
CA ALA A 58 -9.92 12.35 -21.55
C ALA A 58 -9.36 13.32 -22.59
N ALA A 59 -10.02 13.46 -23.75
CA ALA A 59 -9.49 14.23 -24.87
C ALA A 59 -10.61 14.77 -25.76
N LEU A 60 -10.42 15.99 -26.25
CA LEU A 60 -11.31 16.66 -27.19
C LEU A 60 -10.50 17.10 -28.41
N LEU A 61 -10.99 16.77 -29.60
CA LEU A 61 -10.38 17.20 -30.84
C LEU A 61 -11.44 17.60 -31.86
N ASP A 62 -11.24 18.81 -32.38
CA ASP A 62 -11.93 19.33 -33.55
C ASP A 62 -10.98 19.32 -34.74
N PHE A 63 -11.39 18.73 -35.85
CA PHE A 63 -10.68 18.90 -37.11
C PHE A 63 -11.64 19.20 -38.25
N TYR A 64 -11.17 20.05 -39.16
CA TYR A 64 -11.97 20.59 -40.26
C TYR A 64 -11.52 19.97 -41.57
N VAL A 65 -12.48 19.65 -42.43
CA VAL A 65 -12.25 18.95 -43.70
C VAL A 65 -12.70 19.86 -44.85
N LEU A 66 -11.98 19.82 -45.97
CA LEU A 66 -12.22 20.71 -47.11
C LEU A 66 -13.51 20.37 -47.87
N ALA A 67 -13.85 19.08 -48.01
CA ALA A 67 -14.99 18.61 -48.79
C ALA A 67 -16.02 17.84 -47.94
N ALA A 68 -17.30 18.05 -48.23
CA ALA A 68 -18.41 17.45 -47.48
C ALA A 68 -18.52 15.93 -47.64
N SER A 69 -18.11 15.39 -48.79
CA SER A 69 -18.01 13.95 -49.02
C SER A 69 -17.02 13.30 -48.06
N ASP A 70 -15.91 13.98 -47.79
CA ASP A 70 -14.81 13.48 -46.98
C ASP A 70 -15.20 13.48 -45.51
N THR A 71 -15.93 14.51 -45.05
CA THR A 71 -16.53 14.56 -43.70
C THR A 71 -17.43 13.33 -43.46
N LYS A 72 -18.32 13.01 -44.41
CA LYS A 72 -19.21 11.83 -44.27
C LYS A 72 -18.44 10.52 -44.25
N PHE A 73 -17.45 10.37 -45.13
CA PHE A 73 -16.62 9.17 -45.19
C PHE A 73 -15.82 8.96 -43.90
N ILE A 74 -15.13 10.01 -43.43
CA ILE A 74 -14.34 9.93 -42.19
C ILE A 74 -15.25 9.62 -40.99
N ARG A 75 -16.41 10.27 -40.92
CA ARG A 75 -17.38 9.99 -39.86
C ARG A 75 -17.84 8.55 -39.86
N GLN A 76 -18.21 8.01 -41.02
CA GLN A 76 -18.60 6.60 -41.16
C GLN A 76 -17.48 5.67 -40.67
N VAL A 77 -16.23 5.91 -41.08
CA VAL A 77 -15.08 5.11 -40.64
C VAL A 77 -14.90 5.18 -39.12
N LEU A 78 -15.02 6.37 -38.52
CA LEU A 78 -14.92 6.54 -37.07
C LEU A 78 -16.05 5.83 -36.33
N ASP A 79 -17.30 6.03 -36.74
CA ASP A 79 -18.47 5.41 -36.13
C ASP A 79 -18.37 3.88 -36.19
N ASP A 80 -18.01 3.32 -37.35
CA ASP A 80 -17.83 1.88 -37.53
C ASP A 80 -16.70 1.33 -36.68
N THR A 81 -15.56 2.03 -36.61
CA THR A 81 -14.40 1.57 -35.82
C THR A 81 -14.67 1.66 -34.32
N VAL A 82 -15.31 2.73 -33.85
CA VAL A 82 -15.70 2.89 -32.44
C VAL A 82 -16.70 1.81 -32.04
N ALA A 83 -17.69 1.51 -32.90
CA ALA A 83 -18.67 0.45 -32.66
C ALA A 83 -18.04 -0.95 -32.58
N GLN A 84 -16.93 -1.19 -33.30
CA GLN A 84 -16.21 -2.47 -33.30
C GLN A 84 -15.12 -2.55 -32.21
N CYS A 85 -14.75 -1.44 -31.59
CA CYS A 85 -13.70 -1.41 -30.58
C CYS A 85 -14.18 -2.00 -29.26
N ILE A 86 -13.46 -3.01 -28.76
CA ILE A 86 -13.76 -3.63 -27.46
C ILE A 86 -13.68 -2.66 -26.27
N TYR A 87 -12.93 -1.57 -26.37
CA TYR A 87 -12.78 -0.60 -25.28
C TYR A 87 -13.81 0.52 -25.30
N SER A 88 -14.69 0.60 -26.31
CA SER A 88 -15.71 1.66 -26.42
C SER A 88 -16.92 1.46 -25.50
N THR A 89 -16.99 0.32 -24.81
CA THR A 89 -18.06 -0.04 -23.87
C THR A 89 -17.47 -0.48 -22.52
N SER A 90 -18.28 -0.41 -21.46
CA SER A 90 -17.93 -0.95 -20.14
C SER A 90 -18.25 -2.43 -20.05
N HIS A 91 -17.41 -3.18 -19.34
CA HIS A 91 -17.48 -4.64 -19.23
C HIS A 91 -17.89 -5.11 -17.82
N LYS A 92 -17.73 -6.41 -17.54
CA LYS A 92 -17.91 -7.00 -16.20
C LYS A 92 -17.16 -6.17 -15.15
N HIS A 93 -17.74 -6.04 -13.97
CA HIS A 93 -17.25 -5.17 -12.88
C HIS A 93 -17.14 -3.69 -13.26
N THR A 94 -17.79 -3.24 -14.33
CA THR A 94 -17.67 -1.88 -14.90
C THR A 94 -16.27 -1.54 -15.41
N SER A 95 -15.44 -2.56 -15.70
CA SER A 95 -14.08 -2.35 -16.19
C SER A 95 -14.05 -1.78 -17.61
N PHE A 96 -13.00 -1.01 -17.93
CA PHE A 96 -12.67 -0.65 -19.32
C PHE A 96 -12.25 -1.87 -20.16
N ALA A 97 -11.73 -2.93 -19.54
CA ALA A 97 -11.21 -4.11 -20.23
C ALA A 97 -12.22 -5.27 -20.16
N PRO A 98 -12.41 -6.02 -21.27
CA PRO A 98 -13.22 -7.23 -21.26
C PRO A 98 -12.52 -8.35 -20.48
N VAL A 99 -13.28 -9.41 -20.18
CA VAL A 99 -12.68 -10.69 -19.79
C VAL A 99 -11.98 -11.29 -21.02
N ARG A 100 -10.69 -11.62 -20.89
CA ARG A 100 -9.88 -12.34 -21.87
C ARG A 100 -9.93 -13.82 -21.56
N ASP A 101 -10.53 -14.61 -22.45
CA ASP A 101 -10.61 -16.05 -22.27
C ASP A 101 -9.25 -16.73 -22.43
N ALA A 102 -9.02 -17.78 -21.63
CA ALA A 102 -7.80 -18.58 -21.67
C ALA A 102 -7.49 -19.17 -23.05
N HIS A 103 -8.52 -19.45 -23.85
CA HIS A 103 -8.40 -20.10 -25.16
C HIS A 103 -9.07 -19.29 -26.28
N ASP A 104 -9.14 -17.96 -26.12
CA ASP A 104 -9.90 -17.04 -26.99
C ASP A 104 -9.89 -17.47 -28.47
N GLN A 105 -11.05 -17.98 -28.93
CA GLN A 105 -11.26 -18.46 -30.31
C GLN A 105 -11.79 -17.37 -31.25
N VAL A 106 -11.96 -16.13 -30.77
CA VAL A 106 -12.81 -15.11 -31.40
C VAL A 106 -12.23 -14.49 -32.69
N ASN A 107 -11.07 -14.96 -33.19
CA ASN A 107 -10.55 -14.58 -34.51
C ASN A 107 -10.36 -15.76 -35.49
N ARG A 108 -11.25 -16.76 -35.49
CA ARG A 108 -11.41 -17.62 -36.69
C ARG A 108 -12.27 -16.92 -37.74
N GLY A 109 -11.75 -15.83 -38.29
CA GLY A 109 -12.17 -15.39 -39.61
C GLY A 109 -11.84 -16.51 -40.61
N VAL A 110 -12.81 -16.89 -41.43
CA VAL A 110 -12.66 -17.88 -42.49
C VAL A 110 -11.55 -17.39 -43.43
N ASN A 111 -10.32 -17.89 -43.25
CA ASN A 111 -9.10 -17.77 -44.08
C ASN A 111 -7.82 -17.21 -43.42
N GLU A 112 -7.73 -16.98 -42.10
CA GLU A 112 -6.45 -16.67 -41.45
C GLU A 112 -5.94 -17.82 -40.57
N THR A 113 -4.86 -18.48 -41.01
CA THR A 113 -4.15 -19.57 -40.31
C THR A 113 -3.27 -19.09 -39.15
N THR A 114 -3.64 -18.00 -38.47
CA THR A 114 -2.89 -17.52 -37.29
C THR A 114 -3.56 -18.02 -36.02
N SER A 115 -2.89 -18.92 -35.29
CA SER A 115 -3.36 -19.41 -33.99
C SER A 115 -3.47 -18.22 -33.02
N SER A 116 -4.67 -17.92 -32.52
CA SER A 116 -4.82 -17.03 -31.37
C SER A 116 -4.13 -17.66 -30.17
N LEU A 117 -3.16 -16.94 -29.58
CA LEU A 117 -2.39 -17.43 -28.44
C LEU A 117 -3.25 -17.40 -27.17
N PRO A 118 -3.13 -18.41 -26.30
CA PRO A 118 -3.88 -18.48 -25.05
C PRO A 118 -3.47 -17.37 -24.09
N ASN A 119 -4.43 -16.89 -23.30
CA ASN A 119 -4.18 -15.99 -22.19
C ASN A 119 -3.59 -16.76 -21.01
N ARG A 120 -2.45 -16.32 -20.46
CA ARG A 120 -1.74 -17.03 -19.39
C ARG A 120 -1.30 -16.12 -18.26
N ALA A 121 -1.20 -16.70 -17.06
CA ALA A 121 -0.71 -16.00 -15.88
C ALA A 121 0.24 -16.87 -15.04
N ALA A 122 1.18 -16.22 -14.35
CA ALA A 122 1.99 -16.80 -13.29
C ALA A 122 1.86 -15.95 -12.02
N SER A 123 1.60 -16.59 -10.89
CA SER A 123 1.73 -15.95 -9.58
C SER A 123 3.20 -15.93 -9.17
N LEU A 124 3.66 -14.78 -8.68
CA LEU A 124 5.02 -14.55 -8.22
C LEU A 124 4.93 -14.11 -6.76
N VAL A 125 5.59 -14.84 -5.87
CA VAL A 125 5.58 -14.57 -4.42
C VAL A 125 6.93 -13.99 -4.04
N ASP A 126 6.89 -12.88 -3.31
CA ASP A 126 8.02 -12.07 -2.87
C ASP A 126 8.85 -11.44 -3.98
N GLY A 127 9.80 -10.61 -3.56
CA GLY A 127 10.66 -9.84 -4.44
C GLY A 127 11.63 -10.69 -5.25
N GLU A 128 12.25 -11.71 -4.66
CA GLU A 128 13.27 -12.52 -5.32
C GLU A 128 12.77 -13.15 -6.62
N GLU A 129 11.64 -13.87 -6.56
CA GLU A 129 11.05 -14.49 -7.75
C GLU A 129 10.56 -13.43 -8.74
N THR A 130 9.88 -12.39 -8.24
CA THR A 130 9.29 -11.34 -9.07
C THR A 130 10.35 -10.60 -9.88
N PHE A 131 11.40 -10.12 -9.22
CA PHE A 131 12.45 -9.34 -9.86
C PHE A 131 13.33 -10.18 -10.77
N ALA A 132 13.59 -11.46 -10.43
CA ALA A 132 14.28 -12.38 -11.33
C ALA A 132 13.47 -12.62 -12.63
N SER A 133 12.15 -12.80 -12.51
CA SER A 133 11.24 -12.93 -13.64
C SER A 133 11.22 -11.65 -14.49
N MET A 134 11.11 -10.47 -13.88
CA MET A 134 11.17 -9.18 -14.58
C MET A 134 12.50 -8.99 -15.32
N PHE A 135 13.64 -9.29 -14.67
CA PHE A 135 14.97 -9.18 -15.25
C PHE A 135 15.09 -10.03 -16.53
N ALA A 136 14.70 -11.31 -16.45
CA ALA A 136 14.77 -12.23 -17.59
C ALA A 136 13.96 -11.76 -18.81
N HIS A 137 12.80 -11.12 -18.59
CA HIS A 137 11.95 -10.63 -19.68
C HIS A 137 12.43 -9.27 -20.21
N LEU A 138 12.88 -8.36 -19.35
CA LEU A 138 13.40 -7.04 -19.77
C LEU A 138 14.64 -7.17 -20.65
N GLN A 139 15.50 -8.17 -20.40
CA GLN A 139 16.66 -8.46 -21.26
C GLN A 139 16.27 -8.81 -22.70
N GLN A 140 15.08 -9.36 -22.90
CA GLN A 140 14.59 -9.87 -24.19
C GLN A 140 13.67 -8.88 -24.92
N ALA A 141 13.41 -7.71 -24.34
CA ALA A 141 12.60 -6.66 -24.96
C ALA A 141 13.16 -6.24 -26.33
N LYS A 142 12.28 -6.10 -27.33
CA LYS A 142 12.63 -5.78 -28.73
C LYS A 142 12.16 -4.40 -29.18
N THR A 143 11.04 -3.91 -28.67
CA THR A 143 10.35 -2.72 -29.20
C THR A 143 10.10 -1.65 -28.15
N GLN A 144 9.40 -1.99 -27.06
CA GLN A 144 8.92 -1.02 -26.08
C GLN A 144 8.93 -1.61 -24.66
N ILE A 145 9.32 -0.80 -23.69
CA ILE A 145 9.18 -1.09 -22.26
C ILE A 145 8.36 0.03 -21.62
N PHE A 146 7.32 -0.32 -20.88
CA PHE A 146 6.52 0.61 -20.09
C PHE A 146 6.68 0.30 -18.60
N ILE A 147 6.94 1.29 -17.76
CA ILE A 147 7.08 1.12 -16.32
C ILE A 147 6.28 2.18 -15.58
N THR A 148 5.45 1.76 -14.62
CA THR A 148 4.87 2.64 -13.59
C THR A 148 5.31 2.20 -12.21
N GLY A 149 5.49 3.16 -11.32
CA GLY A 149 5.74 2.89 -9.92
C GLY A 149 5.38 4.09 -9.05
N TRP A 150 4.93 3.78 -7.84
CA TRP A 150 4.80 4.77 -6.78
C TRP A 150 6.17 5.24 -6.31
N TRP A 151 7.15 4.31 -6.32
CA TRP A 151 8.56 4.59 -6.10
C TRP A 151 9.40 3.77 -7.07
N ILE A 152 10.42 4.39 -7.65
CA ILE A 152 11.41 3.70 -8.50
C ILE A 152 12.80 4.10 -8.02
N THR A 153 13.64 3.12 -7.74
CA THR A 153 15.06 3.31 -7.40
C THR A 153 15.92 2.91 -8.61
N PRO A 154 16.66 3.83 -9.25
CA PRO A 154 17.44 3.55 -10.47
C PRO A 154 18.49 2.45 -10.30
N ASP A 155 19.24 2.48 -9.20
CA ASP A 155 20.33 1.54 -8.92
C ASP A 155 19.84 0.22 -8.27
N TYR A 156 18.53 -0.02 -8.23
CA TYR A 156 17.98 -1.21 -7.62
C TYR A 156 18.34 -2.46 -8.42
N ALA A 157 19.04 -3.40 -7.79
CA ALA A 157 19.42 -4.66 -8.40
C ALA A 157 18.30 -5.69 -8.29
N LEU A 158 17.85 -6.18 -9.45
CA LEU A 158 16.75 -7.15 -9.55
C LEU A 158 17.19 -8.59 -9.21
N VAL A 159 18.47 -8.92 -9.38
CA VAL A 159 19.01 -10.27 -9.12
C VAL A 159 20.25 -10.19 -8.24
N ARG A 160 20.37 -11.11 -7.27
CA ARG A 160 21.39 -11.04 -6.20
C ARG A 160 22.22 -12.31 -6.02
N THR A 161 22.20 -13.22 -7.00
CA THR A 161 22.89 -14.51 -6.94
C THR A 161 24.42 -14.42 -6.99
N SER A 162 24.98 -13.28 -7.42
CA SER A 162 26.41 -12.96 -7.39
C SER A 162 26.62 -11.45 -7.54
N ASP A 163 27.79 -10.93 -7.15
CA ASP A 163 28.14 -9.52 -7.34
C ASP A 163 28.02 -9.08 -8.81
N LYS A 164 28.46 -9.95 -9.74
CA LYS A 164 28.31 -9.70 -11.17
C LYS A 164 26.84 -9.60 -11.58
N ALA A 165 26.00 -10.53 -11.14
CA ALA A 165 24.56 -10.51 -11.45
C ALA A 165 23.87 -9.28 -10.85
N ARG A 166 24.28 -8.84 -9.65
CA ARG A 166 23.80 -7.62 -9.00
C ARG A 166 24.13 -6.39 -9.85
N ASP A 167 25.37 -6.23 -10.26
CA ASP A 167 25.82 -5.09 -11.08
C ASP A 167 25.18 -5.06 -12.47
N GLU A 168 24.93 -6.23 -13.07
CA GLU A 168 24.29 -6.37 -14.39
C GLU A 168 22.76 -6.22 -14.34
N SER A 169 22.14 -6.38 -13.17
CA SER A 169 20.69 -6.35 -12.99
C SER A 169 20.14 -5.08 -12.36
N THR A 170 20.96 -4.02 -12.22
CA THR A 170 20.45 -2.70 -11.82
C THR A 170 19.46 -2.19 -12.85
N LEU A 171 18.35 -1.58 -12.40
CA LEU A 171 17.30 -1.09 -13.31
C LEU A 171 17.86 -0.11 -14.35
N VAL A 172 18.69 0.85 -13.93
CA VAL A 172 19.30 1.84 -14.82
C VAL A 172 20.10 1.18 -15.94
N ARG A 173 20.94 0.20 -15.63
CA ARG A 173 21.76 -0.50 -16.62
C ARG A 173 20.91 -1.35 -17.56
N LEU A 174 19.93 -2.06 -17.02
CA LEU A 174 19.03 -2.89 -17.80
C LEU A 174 18.23 -2.08 -18.84
N LEU A 175 17.75 -0.89 -18.45
CA LEU A 175 17.05 0.01 -19.36
C LEU A 175 17.98 0.68 -20.37
N GLN A 176 19.21 1.03 -19.98
CA GLN A 176 20.24 1.53 -20.89
C GLN A 176 20.63 0.48 -21.94
N ASP A 177 20.81 -0.78 -21.53
CA ASP A 177 21.11 -1.89 -22.43
C ASP A 177 19.95 -2.13 -23.42
N ALA A 178 18.70 -2.06 -22.95
CA ALA A 178 17.53 -2.14 -23.82
C ALA A 178 17.49 -0.97 -24.83
N ALA A 179 17.70 0.26 -24.34
CA ALA A 179 17.73 1.45 -25.19
C ALA A 179 18.85 1.40 -26.25
N ALA A 180 20.01 0.84 -25.90
CA ALA A 180 21.13 0.62 -26.82
C ALA A 180 20.80 -0.40 -27.92
N ARG A 181 19.92 -1.36 -27.64
CA ARG A 181 19.35 -2.28 -28.66
C ARG A 181 18.28 -1.63 -29.54
N GLY A 182 17.90 -0.38 -29.27
CA GLY A 182 16.87 0.37 -30.01
C GLY A 182 15.47 0.32 -29.39
N VAL A 183 15.31 -0.30 -28.23
CA VAL A 183 14.03 -0.37 -27.49
C VAL A 183 13.64 1.02 -26.99
N GLN A 184 12.37 1.41 -27.15
CA GLN A 184 11.84 2.65 -26.57
C GLN A 184 11.31 2.39 -25.16
N VAL A 185 11.89 3.05 -24.17
CA VAL A 185 11.54 2.89 -22.75
C VAL A 185 10.74 4.09 -22.28
N TYR A 186 9.61 3.85 -21.62
CA TYR A 186 8.71 4.87 -21.09
C TYR A 186 8.43 4.60 -19.62
N VAL A 187 8.82 5.54 -18.76
CA VAL A 187 8.67 5.43 -17.31
C VAL A 187 7.77 6.55 -16.80
N LEU A 188 6.68 6.18 -16.12
CA LEU A 188 5.73 7.11 -15.51
C LEU A 188 5.73 6.93 -13.98
N ILE A 189 6.34 7.89 -13.30
CA ILE A 189 6.59 7.85 -11.84
C ILE A 189 5.61 8.76 -11.11
N TYR A 190 5.14 8.35 -9.94
CA TYR A 190 4.47 9.28 -9.03
C TYR A 190 5.39 10.46 -8.66
N LYS A 191 4.85 11.68 -8.73
CA LYS A 191 5.52 12.89 -8.24
C LYS A 191 5.08 13.14 -6.79
N GLU A 192 5.94 12.80 -5.85
CA GLU A 192 5.69 12.92 -4.43
C GLU A 192 5.71 14.37 -3.92
N HIS A 193 5.08 14.58 -2.76
CA HIS A 193 5.34 15.75 -1.92
C HIS A 193 6.66 15.56 -1.19
N LYS A 194 7.72 16.21 -1.65
CA LYS A 194 9.11 16.03 -1.15
C LYS A 194 9.30 16.23 0.37
N PHE A 195 8.39 16.95 1.03
CA PHE A 195 8.44 17.16 2.49
C PHE A 195 7.74 16.05 3.29
N VAL A 196 7.02 15.16 2.62
CA VAL A 196 6.19 14.11 3.24
C VAL A 196 6.74 12.72 2.93
N LEU A 197 7.32 12.52 1.75
CA LEU A 197 7.72 11.20 1.26
C LEU A 197 9.18 11.19 0.79
N PRO A 198 9.95 10.12 1.09
CA PRO A 198 11.38 10.05 0.79
C PRO A 198 11.71 9.55 -0.62
N ASN A 199 10.71 9.26 -1.47
CA ASN A 199 10.86 8.54 -2.74
C ASN A 199 11.87 9.17 -3.73
N ASP A 200 12.05 10.49 -3.68
CA ASP A 200 12.82 11.32 -4.62
C ASP A 200 12.63 10.93 -6.10
N SER A 201 11.40 11.07 -6.61
CA SER A 201 11.12 10.81 -8.04
C SER A 201 11.93 11.71 -8.98
N GLN A 202 12.44 12.84 -8.49
CA GLN A 202 13.29 13.71 -9.30
C GLN A 202 14.63 13.06 -9.59
N HIS A 203 15.30 12.52 -8.57
CA HIS A 203 16.51 11.73 -8.74
C HIS A 203 16.26 10.56 -9.70
N ALA A 204 15.19 9.79 -9.49
CA ALA A 204 14.86 8.68 -10.38
C ALA A 204 14.68 9.09 -11.85
N ARG A 205 14.02 10.22 -12.10
CA ARG A 205 13.88 10.79 -13.45
C ARG A 205 15.24 11.19 -14.04
N ASP A 206 16.08 11.82 -13.25
CA ASP A 206 17.32 12.41 -13.73
C ASP A 206 18.40 11.37 -14.05
N GLU A 207 18.41 10.24 -13.32
CA GLU A 207 19.31 9.10 -13.57
C GLU A 207 18.82 8.18 -14.71
N LEU A 208 17.52 7.90 -14.80
CA LEU A 208 17.00 6.95 -15.78
C LEU A 208 16.91 7.54 -17.21
N ARG A 209 16.72 8.85 -17.35
CA ARG A 209 16.54 9.48 -18.66
C ARG A 209 17.78 9.28 -19.55
N GLY A 210 17.55 9.02 -20.82
CA GLY A 210 18.62 8.79 -21.78
C GLY A 210 18.11 8.75 -23.21
N PRO A 211 18.98 8.48 -24.19
CA PRO A 211 18.56 8.18 -25.55
C PRO A 211 17.56 7.02 -25.54
N ASN A 212 16.39 7.18 -26.15
CA ASN A 212 15.27 6.22 -26.12
C ASN A 212 14.64 5.93 -24.74
N ILE A 213 15.07 6.58 -23.65
CA ILE A 213 14.47 6.42 -22.31
C ILE A 213 13.76 7.72 -21.89
N HIS A 214 12.44 7.66 -21.88
CA HIS A 214 11.55 8.78 -21.61
C HIS A 214 10.96 8.66 -20.22
N VAL A 215 11.30 9.58 -19.32
CA VAL A 215 10.75 9.59 -17.96
C VAL A 215 9.81 10.77 -17.75
N SER A 216 8.63 10.49 -17.23
CA SER A 216 7.61 11.47 -16.86
C SER A 216 7.18 11.26 -15.40
N ARG A 217 6.83 12.36 -14.74
CA ARG A 217 6.30 12.38 -13.37
C ARG A 217 4.94 13.07 -13.34
N HIS A 218 4.01 12.60 -12.50
CA HIS A 218 2.67 13.18 -12.32
C HIS A 218 2.17 12.88 -10.89
N PRO A 219 1.35 13.74 -10.24
CA PRO A 219 0.69 14.96 -10.70
C PRO A 219 1.60 16.19 -10.80
N GLU A 220 1.13 17.24 -11.46
CA GLU A 220 1.75 18.56 -11.40
C GLU A 220 0.95 19.46 -10.43
N PHE A 221 1.62 19.99 -9.40
CA PHE A 221 0.99 20.76 -8.33
C PHE A 221 0.94 22.25 -8.69
N TYR A 222 -0.11 22.71 -9.36
CA TYR A 222 -0.16 24.12 -9.81
C TYR A 222 -0.91 25.07 -8.87
N LEU A 223 -1.98 24.63 -8.19
CA LEU A 223 -2.84 25.52 -7.39
C LEU A 223 -3.47 24.88 -6.14
N VAL A 224 -3.71 23.56 -6.13
CA VAL A 224 -4.28 22.82 -5.00
C VAL A 224 -3.38 21.63 -4.68
N PRO A 225 -3.02 21.37 -3.41
CA PRO A 225 -2.28 20.17 -3.05
C PRO A 225 -3.13 18.94 -3.38
N GLN A 226 -2.70 18.17 -4.38
CA GLN A 226 -3.27 16.86 -4.65
C GLN A 226 -2.80 15.89 -3.56
N MET A 227 -3.73 15.28 -2.83
CA MET A 227 -3.43 14.39 -1.70
C MET A 227 -3.20 12.93 -2.13
N TRP A 228 -3.63 12.59 -3.34
CA TRP A 228 -3.61 11.24 -3.88
C TRP A 228 -2.33 10.94 -4.66
N SER A 229 -2.06 9.65 -4.85
CA SER A 229 -0.88 9.16 -5.55
C SER A 229 -1.19 8.27 -6.75
N HIS A 230 -0.18 8.03 -7.57
CA HIS A 230 -0.21 6.94 -8.53
C HIS A 230 0.43 5.73 -7.86
N HIS A 231 -0.38 4.71 -7.62
CA HIS A 231 -0.01 3.62 -6.74
C HIS A 231 0.09 2.28 -7.47
N GLU A 232 -0.23 2.24 -8.77
CA GLU A 232 0.00 1.09 -9.63
C GLU A 232 1.48 0.78 -9.88
N LYS A 233 1.85 -0.49 -9.78
CA LYS A 233 3.18 -1.01 -10.14
C LYS A 233 3.03 -1.90 -11.36
N ILE A 234 3.54 -1.44 -12.49
CA ILE A 234 3.36 -2.10 -13.78
C ILE A 234 4.70 -2.15 -14.50
N VAL A 235 5.03 -3.30 -15.09
CA VAL A 235 6.04 -3.42 -16.14
C VAL A 235 5.40 -4.08 -17.35
N VAL A 236 5.42 -3.43 -18.51
CA VAL A 236 4.95 -4.00 -19.78
C VAL A 236 6.10 -4.08 -20.76
N ILE A 237 6.27 -5.23 -21.40
CA ILE A 237 7.31 -5.50 -22.38
C ILE A 237 6.62 -5.84 -23.70
N ASP A 238 6.94 -5.08 -24.74
CA ASP A 238 6.44 -5.26 -26.11
C ASP A 238 4.91 -5.34 -26.24
N GLN A 239 4.19 -4.73 -25.29
CA GLN A 239 2.73 -4.79 -25.13
C GLN A 239 2.18 -6.24 -25.15
N SER A 240 2.98 -7.18 -24.66
CA SER A 240 2.74 -8.61 -24.83
C SER A 240 2.97 -9.41 -23.54
N VAL A 241 3.94 -8.99 -22.73
CA VAL A 241 4.11 -9.43 -21.34
C VAL A 241 3.81 -8.25 -20.43
N ALA A 242 3.05 -8.48 -19.37
CA ALA A 242 2.80 -7.49 -18.33
C ALA A 242 3.03 -8.07 -16.94
N PHE A 243 3.51 -7.24 -16.02
CA PHE A 243 3.63 -7.53 -14.61
C PHE A 243 2.71 -6.56 -13.85
N VAL A 244 1.85 -7.09 -12.97
CA VAL A 244 0.91 -6.32 -12.14
C VAL A 244 0.92 -6.88 -10.72
N GLY A 245 1.04 -6.04 -9.69
CA GLY A 245 1.06 -6.48 -8.29
C GLY A 245 1.39 -5.37 -7.28
N GLY A 246 1.85 -5.78 -6.09
CA GLY A 246 2.19 -4.88 -4.99
C GLY A 246 3.63 -4.35 -4.97
N LEU A 247 4.54 -4.98 -5.70
CA LEU A 247 5.98 -4.66 -5.66
C LEU A 247 6.37 -3.49 -6.58
N ASP A 248 6.89 -2.42 -5.98
CA ASP A 248 7.65 -1.37 -6.67
C ASP A 248 9.09 -1.85 -6.94
N ILE A 249 9.72 -1.38 -8.02
CA ILE A 249 11.17 -1.57 -8.23
C ILE A 249 11.94 -0.54 -7.37
N ALA A 250 11.96 -0.77 -6.06
CA ALA A 250 12.44 0.17 -5.06
C ALA A 250 13.05 -0.52 -3.84
N LEU A 251 13.85 0.24 -3.07
CA LEU A 251 14.51 -0.23 -1.85
C LEU A 251 13.53 -0.90 -0.86
N GLY A 252 14.00 -1.95 -0.19
CA GLY A 252 13.29 -2.70 0.84
C GLY A 252 12.27 -3.73 0.32
N ARG A 253 12.10 -3.87 -1.01
CA ARG A 253 11.09 -4.78 -1.61
C ARG A 253 11.61 -6.17 -1.92
N TYR A 254 12.92 -6.35 -2.00
CA TYR A 254 13.50 -7.66 -2.26
C TYR A 254 13.39 -8.48 -1.00
N ASP A 255 12.80 -9.66 -1.13
CA ASP A 255 12.81 -10.66 -0.08
C ASP A 255 12.66 -12.04 -0.71
N SER A 256 13.02 -13.07 0.05
CA SER A 256 12.77 -14.46 -0.30
C SER A 256 11.73 -15.05 0.66
N PRO A 257 11.14 -16.22 0.35
CA PRO A 257 10.22 -16.90 1.26
C PRO A 257 10.80 -17.25 2.64
N ALA A 258 12.13 -17.16 2.81
CA ALA A 258 12.78 -17.38 4.11
C ALA A 258 12.61 -16.18 5.08
N HIS A 259 12.36 -14.98 4.54
CA HIS A 259 12.17 -13.74 5.29
C HIS A 259 13.26 -13.47 6.33
N ASP A 260 14.53 -13.59 5.94
CA ASP A 260 15.67 -13.44 6.84
C ASP A 260 15.70 -12.06 7.50
N LEU A 261 15.91 -12.05 8.83
CA LEU A 261 16.02 -10.83 9.64
C LEU A 261 17.44 -10.26 9.66
N VAL A 262 18.44 -11.10 9.38
CA VAL A 262 19.86 -10.80 9.59
C VAL A 262 20.61 -11.00 8.28
N ASP A 263 21.49 -10.04 7.97
CA ASP A 263 22.34 -10.03 6.77
C ASP A 263 23.75 -9.56 7.17
N SER A 264 24.27 -10.21 8.22
CA SER A 264 25.60 -9.95 8.78
C SER A 264 26.62 -10.82 8.05
N GLY A 265 27.66 -10.19 7.49
CA GLY A 265 28.74 -10.91 6.82
C GLY A 265 29.32 -10.17 5.61
N PRO A 266 30.37 -10.75 4.99
CA PRO A 266 31.01 -10.14 3.82
C PRO A 266 30.17 -10.23 2.54
N GLN A 267 29.28 -11.22 2.43
CA GLN A 267 28.34 -11.36 1.32
C GLN A 267 26.97 -10.92 1.80
N GLN A 268 26.66 -9.64 1.58
CA GLN A 268 25.38 -9.05 1.94
C GLN A 268 24.37 -9.24 0.81
N THR A 269 23.16 -9.67 1.14
CA THR A 269 22.02 -9.73 0.22
C THR A 269 21.38 -8.35 0.06
N TRP A 270 21.22 -7.60 1.16
CA TRP A 270 20.64 -6.25 1.18
C TRP A 270 21.73 -5.22 1.48
N THR A 271 22.11 -4.46 0.47
CA THR A 271 23.22 -3.49 0.55
C THR A 271 22.69 -2.08 0.82
N GLY A 272 23.38 -1.33 1.69
CA GLY A 272 23.03 0.06 1.99
C GLY A 272 21.63 0.20 2.57
N GLN A 273 20.86 1.16 2.05
CA GLN A 273 19.49 1.44 2.50
C GLN A 273 18.52 0.30 2.21
N ASP A 274 18.87 -0.66 1.35
CA ASP A 274 18.02 -1.80 1.07
C ASP A 274 17.88 -2.74 2.29
N TYR A 275 18.89 -2.75 3.18
CA TYR A 275 18.75 -3.28 4.53
C TYR A 275 18.00 -2.26 5.37
N SER A 276 16.69 -2.44 5.51
CA SER A 276 15.79 -1.42 6.05
C SER A 276 14.83 -1.96 7.10
N ASN A 277 14.50 -1.10 8.05
CA ASN A 277 13.39 -1.28 8.98
C ASN A 277 12.68 0.07 9.17
N PRO A 278 11.67 0.38 8.35
CA PRO A 278 10.96 1.66 8.40
C PRO A 278 10.23 1.95 9.71
N ARG A 279 10.08 0.96 10.62
CA ARG A 279 9.58 1.20 11.99
C ARG A 279 10.63 1.83 12.88
N VAL A 280 11.90 1.48 12.67
CA VAL A 280 13.04 2.01 13.40
C VAL A 280 13.49 3.34 12.76
N ARG A 281 13.68 3.34 11.44
CA ARG A 281 14.11 4.51 10.69
C ARG A 281 13.58 4.45 9.26
N ASP A 282 12.82 5.46 8.86
CA ASP A 282 12.35 5.57 7.47
C ASP A 282 13.49 5.96 6.52
N PHE A 283 13.27 5.74 5.23
CA PHE A 283 14.22 6.07 4.18
C PHE A 283 14.53 7.57 4.16
N VAL A 284 15.80 7.91 3.95
CA VAL A 284 16.27 9.30 3.85
C VAL A 284 17.36 9.41 2.81
N ASP A 285 17.42 10.53 2.09
CA ASP A 285 18.46 10.78 1.08
C ASP A 285 18.69 9.57 0.15
N VAL A 286 17.60 9.07 -0.46
CA VAL A 286 17.59 7.80 -1.21
C VAL A 286 18.49 7.82 -2.46
N ALA A 287 18.96 9.00 -2.88
CA ALA A 287 20.02 9.12 -3.89
C ALA A 287 21.35 8.51 -3.38
N ASN A 288 21.61 8.61 -2.08
CA ASN A 288 22.70 7.93 -1.39
C ASN A 288 22.27 6.52 -0.92
N HIS A 289 21.79 5.70 -1.86
CA HIS A 289 21.23 4.37 -1.59
C HIS A 289 22.22 3.38 -0.94
N ARG A 290 23.53 3.63 -1.03
CA ARG A 290 24.57 2.75 -0.45
C ARG A 290 24.82 3.00 1.03
N ALA A 291 24.38 4.13 1.57
CA ALA A 291 24.52 4.40 3.00
C ALA A 291 23.55 3.52 3.81
N GLU A 292 23.99 2.98 4.93
CA GLU A 292 23.10 2.26 5.85
C GLU A 292 22.38 3.24 6.77
N LEU A 293 21.09 3.00 7.00
CA LEU A 293 20.26 3.84 7.89
C LEU A 293 20.16 3.29 9.31
N ILE A 294 20.41 1.99 9.46
CA ILE A 294 20.35 1.25 10.70
C ILE A 294 21.61 0.39 10.81
N ASP A 295 22.08 0.19 12.03
CA ASP A 295 23.20 -0.71 12.30
C ASP A 295 22.74 -2.16 12.17
N ARG A 296 23.15 -2.83 11.09
CA ARG A 296 22.76 -4.22 10.79
C ARG A 296 23.25 -5.23 11.83
N GLU A 297 24.26 -4.89 12.63
CA GLU A 297 24.76 -5.76 13.70
C GLU A 297 23.92 -5.62 14.99
N ALA A 298 23.04 -4.62 15.07
CA ALA A 298 22.22 -4.33 16.24
C ALA A 298 20.71 -4.38 15.98
N VAL A 299 20.27 -4.09 14.76
CA VAL A 299 18.86 -3.95 14.39
C VAL A 299 18.53 -4.89 13.23
N PRO A 300 17.59 -5.85 13.39
CA PRO A 300 17.15 -6.67 12.27
C PRO A 300 16.42 -5.82 11.23
N ARG A 301 16.56 -6.19 9.95
CA ARG A 301 15.69 -5.66 8.90
C ARG A 301 14.25 -6.11 9.14
N MET A 302 13.31 -5.38 8.56
CA MET A 302 11.90 -5.79 8.52
C MET A 302 11.64 -6.55 7.22
N PRO A 303 11.26 -7.85 7.26
CA PRO A 303 10.90 -8.58 6.06
C PRO A 303 9.73 -7.99 5.31
N TRP A 304 9.68 -8.26 4.01
CA TRP A 304 8.69 -7.73 3.07
C TRP A 304 8.05 -8.87 2.29
N HIS A 305 6.82 -9.21 2.65
CA HIS A 305 6.03 -10.22 1.96
C HIS A 305 5.05 -9.57 0.98
N ASP A 306 5.03 -10.00 -0.27
CA ASP A 306 4.21 -9.38 -1.31
C ASP A 306 3.92 -10.33 -2.49
N ILE A 307 2.94 -9.98 -3.32
CA ILE A 307 2.48 -10.79 -4.45
C ILE A 307 2.48 -9.96 -5.74
N HIS A 308 2.95 -10.59 -6.81
CA HIS A 308 2.89 -10.08 -8.17
C HIS A 308 2.32 -11.12 -9.13
N CYS A 309 1.87 -10.67 -10.29
CA CYS A 309 1.36 -11.54 -11.34
C CYS A 309 2.04 -11.19 -12.67
N ARG A 310 2.61 -12.19 -13.35
CA ARG A 310 3.03 -12.08 -14.75
C ARG A 310 1.90 -12.52 -15.65
N LEU A 311 1.61 -11.73 -16.67
CA LEU A 311 0.53 -11.92 -17.61
C LEU A 311 1.07 -11.97 -19.03
N GLU A 312 0.60 -12.93 -19.82
CA GLU A 312 1.00 -13.15 -21.21
C GLU A 312 -0.22 -13.28 -22.12
N GLY A 313 -0.13 -12.71 -23.32
CA GLY A 313 -1.18 -12.78 -24.34
C GLY A 313 -2.06 -11.53 -24.38
N PRO A 314 -3.32 -11.63 -24.84
CA PRO A 314 -4.19 -10.47 -25.05
C PRO A 314 -4.38 -9.57 -23.83
N VAL A 315 -4.34 -10.11 -22.61
CA VAL A 315 -4.50 -9.30 -21.38
C VAL A 315 -3.36 -8.30 -21.17
N ALA A 316 -2.15 -8.59 -21.68
CA ALA A 316 -1.04 -7.64 -21.58
C ALA A 316 -1.29 -6.37 -22.39
N LEU A 317 -2.09 -6.45 -23.47
CA LEU A 317 -2.55 -5.28 -24.21
C LEU A 317 -3.49 -4.41 -23.37
N ASP A 318 -4.30 -5.00 -22.50
CA ASP A 318 -5.20 -4.25 -21.63
C ASP A 318 -4.38 -3.43 -20.61
N VAL A 319 -3.32 -4.03 -20.05
CA VAL A 319 -2.36 -3.33 -19.18
C VAL A 319 -1.60 -2.24 -19.95
N ALA A 320 -1.14 -2.53 -21.17
CA ALA A 320 -0.51 -1.55 -22.05
C ALA A 320 -1.46 -0.37 -22.37
N HIS A 321 -2.74 -0.66 -22.62
CA HIS A 321 -3.76 0.34 -22.91
C HIS A 321 -3.97 1.28 -21.72
N HIS A 322 -4.01 0.74 -20.50
CA HIS A 322 -4.01 1.54 -19.27
C HIS A 322 -2.78 2.47 -19.19
N PHE A 323 -1.58 1.95 -19.44
CA PHE A 323 -0.36 2.75 -19.44
C PHE A 323 -0.39 3.88 -20.47
N ILE A 324 -0.75 3.55 -21.71
CA ILE A 324 -0.79 4.48 -22.85
C ILE A 324 -1.79 5.61 -22.59
N LEU A 325 -2.96 5.30 -22.04
CA LEU A 325 -3.95 6.29 -21.63
C LEU A 325 -3.32 7.31 -20.67
N ARG A 326 -2.69 6.82 -19.59
CA ARG A 326 -2.08 7.67 -18.57
C ARG A 326 -0.88 8.45 -19.09
N TRP A 327 -0.04 7.84 -19.92
CA TRP A 327 1.09 8.49 -20.55
C TRP A 327 0.64 9.65 -21.42
N ASN A 328 -0.29 9.40 -22.35
CA ASN A 328 -0.80 10.40 -23.27
C ASN A 328 -1.49 11.55 -22.52
N PHE A 329 -2.33 11.22 -21.52
CA PHE A 329 -2.93 12.20 -20.62
C PHE A 329 -1.87 13.07 -19.92
N THR A 330 -0.81 12.46 -19.40
CA THR A 330 0.27 13.19 -18.71
C THR A 330 1.08 14.07 -19.65
N VAL A 331 1.34 13.62 -20.88
CA VAL A 331 2.10 14.38 -21.88
C VAL A 331 1.30 15.58 -22.36
N GLU A 332 0.00 15.42 -22.63
CA GLU A 332 -0.88 16.51 -23.07
C GLU A 332 -1.08 17.59 -21.99
N ASN A 333 -1.24 17.18 -20.73
CA ASN A 333 -1.51 18.12 -19.63
C ASN A 333 -0.25 18.78 -19.03
N LYS A 334 0.94 18.48 -19.55
CA LYS A 334 2.15 19.14 -19.10
C LYS A 334 2.28 20.53 -19.72
N VAL A 335 2.48 21.54 -18.87
CA VAL A 335 2.90 22.86 -19.32
C VAL A 335 4.34 22.76 -19.83
N VAL A 336 4.48 22.55 -21.14
CA VAL A 336 5.78 22.48 -21.80
C VAL A 336 6.26 23.92 -22.03
N SER A 337 7.40 24.31 -21.46
CA SER A 337 8.06 25.56 -21.88
C SER A 337 8.37 25.47 -23.37
N ILE A 338 8.32 26.59 -24.11
CA ILE A 338 8.58 26.67 -25.57
C ILE A 338 9.93 26.00 -25.97
N ARG A 339 10.85 25.80 -25.02
CA ARG A 339 12.18 25.21 -25.23
C ARG A 339 12.30 23.71 -24.96
N SER A 340 11.26 23.03 -24.47
CA SER A 340 11.33 21.61 -24.13
C SER A 340 10.81 20.75 -25.29
N PRO A 341 11.55 19.72 -25.75
CA PRO A 341 11.07 18.82 -26.79
C PRO A 341 9.82 18.08 -26.31
N GLN A 342 8.80 18.01 -27.18
CA GLN A 342 7.56 17.30 -26.89
C GLN A 342 7.84 15.79 -26.79
N ARG A 343 7.41 15.15 -25.69
CA ARG A 343 7.52 13.70 -25.55
C ARG A 343 6.58 13.03 -26.57
N PRO A 344 6.97 11.88 -27.14
CA PRO A 344 6.13 11.19 -28.11
C PRO A 344 4.85 10.67 -27.47
N MET A 345 3.73 10.79 -28.18
CA MET A 345 2.48 10.13 -27.84
C MET A 345 2.56 8.65 -28.21
N LEU A 346 1.91 7.79 -27.44
CA LEU A 346 1.98 6.34 -27.59
C LEU A 346 0.74 5.78 -28.27
N LEU A 347 0.94 4.68 -29.00
CA LEU A 347 -0.12 3.95 -29.69
C LEU A 347 -0.22 2.51 -29.17
N PRO A 348 -1.44 2.00 -28.94
CA PRO A 348 -1.62 0.59 -28.68
C PRO A 348 -1.31 -0.23 -29.94
N PHE A 349 -0.79 -1.44 -29.74
CA PHE A 349 -0.72 -2.43 -30.80
C PHE A 349 -2.11 -2.97 -31.12
N ALA A 350 -2.35 -3.29 -32.39
CA ALA A 350 -3.63 -3.85 -32.83
C ALA A 350 -3.81 -5.31 -32.36
N LYS A 351 -2.69 -6.04 -32.27
CA LYS A 351 -2.57 -7.41 -31.75
C LYS A 351 -1.20 -7.52 -31.06
N PRO A 352 -1.01 -8.46 -30.11
CA PRO A 352 0.30 -8.66 -29.51
C PRO A 352 1.32 -9.03 -30.60
N ILE A 353 2.49 -8.41 -30.58
CA ILE A 353 3.58 -8.78 -31.48
C ILE A 353 4.32 -9.96 -30.85
N TRP A 354 3.84 -11.17 -31.13
CA TRP A 354 4.55 -12.39 -30.81
C TRP A 354 5.04 -13.02 -32.12
N GLU A 355 6.31 -12.80 -32.44
CA GLU A 355 7.06 -13.86 -33.12
C GLU A 355 7.16 -14.98 -32.10
N ALA A 356 6.98 -16.26 -32.49
CA ALA A 356 7.29 -17.40 -31.64
C ALA A 356 8.74 -17.28 -31.16
N THR A 357 8.91 -16.56 -30.07
CA THR A 357 10.15 -16.24 -29.40
C THR A 357 10.15 -17.12 -28.18
N ASP A 358 11.30 -17.71 -27.91
CA ASP A 358 11.57 -18.79 -26.96
C ASP A 358 11.13 -18.54 -25.50
N TYR A 359 10.38 -17.46 -25.19
CA TYR A 359 9.64 -17.32 -23.92
C TYR A 359 8.72 -18.52 -23.67
N ALA A 360 8.17 -19.08 -24.75
CA ALA A 360 7.52 -20.37 -24.74
C ALA A 360 8.55 -21.44 -25.07
N LEU A 361 9.10 -22.11 -24.06
CA LEU A 361 9.51 -23.53 -24.04
C LEU A 361 10.43 -23.81 -22.83
N ASN A 362 9.83 -23.82 -21.64
CA ASN A 362 10.11 -24.81 -20.59
C ASN A 362 8.94 -24.73 -19.60
N GLY A 363 8.05 -25.72 -19.64
CA GLY A 363 6.74 -25.72 -18.97
C GLY A 363 6.75 -25.73 -17.44
N SER A 364 7.32 -24.72 -16.78
CA SER A 364 7.23 -24.53 -15.34
C SER A 364 6.93 -23.06 -15.02
N GLY A 365 5.65 -22.70 -14.83
CA GLY A 365 5.33 -21.46 -14.12
C GLY A 365 4.05 -20.71 -14.50
N THR A 366 3.44 -20.97 -15.67
CA THR A 366 2.23 -20.23 -16.11
C THR A 366 1.05 -21.14 -16.39
N ASP A 367 -0.14 -20.74 -15.96
CA ASP A 367 -1.41 -21.41 -16.21
C ASP A 367 -2.23 -20.68 -17.27
N ALA A 368 -3.06 -21.42 -18.00
CA ALA A 368 -4.09 -20.83 -18.85
C ALA A 368 -5.26 -20.39 -17.97
N VAL A 369 -5.63 -19.12 -18.05
CA VAL A 369 -6.60 -18.49 -17.14
C VAL A 369 -7.44 -17.48 -17.90
N ASN A 370 -8.70 -17.33 -17.50
CA ASN A 370 -9.49 -16.17 -17.90
C ASN A 370 -9.01 -14.98 -17.07
N CYS A 371 -8.73 -13.84 -17.70
CA CYS A 371 -8.27 -12.65 -16.99
C CYS A 371 -9.09 -11.43 -17.33
N GLN A 372 -9.30 -10.56 -16.34
CA GLN A 372 -9.84 -9.23 -16.56
C GLN A 372 -9.00 -8.20 -15.81
N ILE A 373 -8.48 -7.20 -16.53
CA ILE A 373 -7.88 -6.04 -15.89
C ILE A 373 -8.99 -5.18 -15.30
N VAL A 374 -8.80 -4.74 -14.06
CA VAL A 374 -9.66 -3.80 -13.34
C VAL A 374 -8.80 -2.69 -12.77
N ARG A 375 -9.36 -1.50 -12.55
CA ARG A 375 -8.60 -0.34 -12.08
C ARG A 375 -9.43 0.61 -11.21
N SER A 376 -8.71 1.46 -10.48
CA SER A 376 -9.22 2.69 -9.88
C SER A 376 -8.59 3.85 -10.63
N LEU A 377 -9.41 4.67 -11.31
CA LEU A 377 -8.91 5.77 -12.13
C LEU A 377 -10.00 6.82 -12.35
N CYS A 378 -9.65 8.11 -12.34
CA CYS A 378 -10.61 9.19 -12.54
C CYS A 378 -10.00 10.37 -13.31
N GLN A 379 -10.69 11.53 -13.26
CA GLN A 379 -10.35 12.71 -14.03
C GLN A 379 -8.94 13.21 -13.77
N TRP A 380 -8.48 13.24 -12.51
CA TRP A 380 -7.17 13.79 -12.19
C TRP A 380 -6.04 12.83 -12.62
N SER A 381 -6.27 11.53 -12.57
CA SER A 381 -5.23 10.51 -12.73
C SER A 381 -5.08 9.98 -14.15
N GLY A 382 -6.13 10.06 -14.97
CA GLY A 382 -6.14 9.60 -16.35
C GLY A 382 -7.17 10.29 -17.26
N GLY A 383 -7.79 11.37 -16.81
CA GLY A 383 -8.75 12.14 -17.61
C GLY A 383 -10.09 11.45 -17.84
N ILE A 384 -10.46 10.42 -17.09
CA ILE A 384 -11.71 9.68 -17.35
C ILE A 384 -12.79 9.91 -16.29
N ALA A 385 -14.03 9.54 -16.62
CA ALA A 385 -15.05 9.35 -15.59
C ALA A 385 -14.56 8.29 -14.57
N THR A 386 -14.89 8.48 -13.29
CA THR A 386 -14.41 7.61 -12.22
C THR A 386 -14.76 6.15 -12.48
N GLU A 387 -13.72 5.34 -12.61
CA GLU A 387 -13.78 3.88 -12.66
C GLU A 387 -13.32 3.33 -11.31
N LYS A 388 -14.12 2.41 -10.76
CA LYS A 388 -13.87 1.73 -9.48
C LYS A 388 -14.03 0.21 -9.61
N SER A 389 -13.62 -0.32 -10.76
CA SER A 389 -13.86 -1.71 -11.15
C SER A 389 -13.17 -2.72 -10.24
N ILE A 390 -12.09 -2.32 -9.55
CA ILE A 390 -11.45 -3.13 -8.51
C ILE A 390 -12.43 -3.40 -7.36
N GLN A 391 -13.11 -2.37 -6.85
CA GLN A 391 -14.06 -2.54 -5.75
C GLN A 391 -15.22 -3.45 -6.15
N GLU A 392 -15.77 -3.23 -7.35
CA GLU A 392 -16.87 -4.04 -7.86
C GLU A 392 -16.45 -5.50 -8.02
N ALA A 393 -15.21 -5.78 -8.45
CA ALA A 393 -14.64 -7.13 -8.51
C ALA A 393 -14.50 -7.77 -7.12
N TYR A 394 -13.95 -7.05 -6.12
CA TYR A 394 -13.87 -7.56 -4.74
C TYR A 394 -15.26 -7.95 -4.20
N ILE A 395 -16.25 -7.08 -4.37
CA ILE A 395 -17.61 -7.31 -3.87
C ILE A 395 -18.25 -8.51 -4.58
N ASP A 396 -18.11 -8.62 -5.90
CA ASP A 396 -18.64 -9.74 -6.70
C ASP A 396 -18.04 -11.09 -6.26
N LEU A 397 -16.71 -11.15 -6.14
CA LEU A 397 -15.99 -12.35 -5.70
C LEU A 397 -16.40 -12.77 -4.28
N ILE A 398 -16.51 -11.83 -3.34
CA ILE A 398 -16.93 -12.13 -1.95
C ILE A 398 -18.37 -12.66 -1.91
N ARG A 399 -19.28 -12.03 -2.67
CA ARG A 399 -20.70 -12.43 -2.69
C ARG A 399 -20.91 -13.81 -3.30
N THR A 400 -20.08 -14.19 -4.27
CA THR A 400 -20.20 -15.46 -5.00
C THR A 400 -19.42 -16.61 -4.39
N ALA A 401 -18.51 -16.35 -3.44
CA ALA A 401 -17.74 -17.35 -2.73
C ALA A 401 -18.63 -18.45 -2.10
N GLN A 402 -18.19 -19.71 -2.13
CA GLN A 402 -18.97 -20.86 -1.66
C GLN A 402 -18.36 -21.50 -0.41
N HIS A 403 -17.04 -21.56 -0.30
CA HIS A 403 -16.34 -22.36 0.70
C HIS A 403 -15.31 -21.58 1.49
N PHE A 404 -14.46 -20.82 0.80
CA PHE A 404 -13.26 -20.25 1.40
C PHE A 404 -12.86 -18.93 0.75
N ILE A 405 -12.52 -17.95 1.59
CA ILE A 405 -11.87 -16.71 1.16
C ILE A 405 -10.54 -16.58 1.92
N TYR A 406 -9.46 -16.41 1.18
CA TYR A 406 -8.14 -16.06 1.70
C TYR A 406 -7.79 -14.64 1.27
N ILE A 407 -7.43 -13.77 2.20
CA ILE A 407 -7.08 -12.38 1.93
C ILE A 407 -5.72 -12.08 2.56
N GLU A 408 -4.81 -11.51 1.79
CA GLU A 408 -3.65 -10.80 2.29
C GLU A 408 -3.74 -9.34 1.86
N ASN A 409 -3.78 -8.42 2.81
CA ASN A 409 -3.82 -7.00 2.48
C ASN A 409 -3.07 -6.14 3.50
N GLN A 410 -2.31 -5.17 3.00
CA GLN A 410 -1.59 -4.19 3.82
C GLN A 410 -2.54 -3.38 4.73
N PHE A 411 -3.77 -3.11 4.31
CA PHE A 411 -4.76 -2.37 5.08
C PHE A 411 -6.12 -3.06 5.05
N PHE A 412 -6.93 -2.83 6.09
CA PHE A 412 -8.34 -3.19 6.10
C PHE A 412 -9.18 -2.09 6.76
N VAL A 413 -9.57 -1.11 5.94
CA VAL A 413 -10.43 0.02 6.29
C VAL A 413 -11.63 0.02 5.35
N SER A 414 -12.78 -0.37 5.87
CA SER A 414 -14.01 -0.53 5.09
C SER A 414 -15.23 -0.18 5.94
N GLY A 415 -16.36 0.13 5.29
CA GLY A 415 -17.58 0.55 5.95
C GLY A 415 -18.83 -0.18 5.46
N PHE A 416 -19.88 -0.10 6.26
CA PHE A 416 -21.20 -0.64 5.97
C PHE A 416 -22.07 0.34 5.16
N GLU A 417 -23.14 -0.17 4.55
CA GLU A 417 -24.11 0.69 3.89
C GLU A 417 -24.62 1.80 4.85
N HIS A 418 -24.80 3.01 4.30
CA HIS A 418 -25.18 4.25 5.01
C HIS A 418 -24.15 4.84 5.98
N GLU A 419 -22.97 4.24 6.14
CA GLU A 419 -21.87 4.91 6.85
C GLU A 419 -21.29 6.07 6.05
N LYS A 420 -21.11 7.21 6.72
CA LYS A 420 -20.63 8.47 6.10
C LYS A 420 -19.11 8.62 6.11
N ASN A 421 -18.41 7.89 6.98
CA ASN A 421 -16.97 8.09 7.17
C ASN A 421 -16.14 7.24 6.20
N VAL A 422 -16.60 6.05 5.80
CA VAL A 422 -15.89 5.14 4.90
C VAL A 422 -16.87 4.70 3.81
N ALA A 423 -16.49 4.82 2.55
CA ALA A 423 -17.36 4.71 1.39
C ALA A 423 -17.32 3.34 0.70
N ASN A 424 -16.20 2.62 0.78
CA ASN A 424 -16.08 1.28 0.22
C ASN A 424 -16.92 0.26 1.01
N ARG A 425 -17.36 -0.81 0.33
CA ARG A 425 -18.36 -1.78 0.84
C ARG A 425 -17.84 -3.22 0.90
N VAL A 426 -16.53 -3.39 1.04
CA VAL A 426 -15.91 -4.72 1.12
C VAL A 426 -16.30 -5.45 2.41
N VAL A 427 -16.24 -4.78 3.58
CA VAL A 427 -16.66 -5.37 4.86
C VAL A 427 -18.16 -5.68 4.89
N ASP A 428 -18.96 -4.85 4.22
CA ASP A 428 -20.40 -5.05 4.06
C ASP A 428 -20.69 -6.36 3.29
N ALA A 429 -19.98 -6.58 2.18
CA ALA A 429 -20.05 -7.83 1.42
C ALA A 429 -19.59 -9.04 2.25
N LEU A 430 -18.48 -8.93 2.99
CA LEU A 430 -17.98 -10.01 3.88
C LEU A 430 -19.00 -10.38 4.95
N TYR A 431 -19.57 -9.37 5.63
CA TYR A 431 -20.59 -9.56 6.65
C TYR A 431 -21.80 -10.32 6.08
N HIS A 432 -22.36 -9.85 4.96
CA HIS A 432 -23.53 -10.48 4.35
C HIS A 432 -23.24 -11.91 3.88
N ARG A 433 -22.04 -12.16 3.34
CA ARG A 433 -21.66 -13.51 2.92
C ARG A 433 -21.53 -14.46 4.11
N ILE A 434 -20.91 -14.03 5.21
CA ILE A 434 -20.76 -14.83 6.43
C ILE A 434 -22.13 -15.12 7.06
N VAL A 435 -23.00 -14.11 7.15
CA VAL A 435 -24.37 -14.28 7.67
C VAL A 435 -25.14 -15.30 6.82
N ALA A 436 -25.07 -15.20 5.48
CA ALA A 436 -25.71 -16.16 4.59
C ALA A 436 -25.18 -17.60 4.80
N ALA A 437 -23.87 -17.79 4.99
CA ALA A 437 -23.30 -19.10 5.33
C ALA A 437 -23.83 -19.61 6.67
N HIS A 438 -23.94 -18.74 7.67
CA HIS A 438 -24.43 -19.11 9.00
C HIS A 438 -25.90 -19.54 8.97
N GLU A 439 -26.76 -18.76 8.32
CA GLU A 439 -28.18 -19.08 8.14
C GLU A 439 -28.38 -20.38 7.37
N ALA A 440 -27.55 -20.63 6.36
CA ALA A 440 -27.54 -21.88 5.59
C ALA A 440 -26.88 -23.07 6.31
N LYS A 441 -26.30 -22.87 7.51
CA LYS A 441 -25.50 -23.88 8.23
C LYS A 441 -24.35 -24.44 7.39
N GLN A 442 -23.77 -23.61 6.53
CA GLN A 442 -22.69 -23.96 5.62
C GLN A 442 -21.33 -23.80 6.32
N THR A 443 -20.43 -24.76 6.10
CA THR A 443 -19.01 -24.57 6.43
C THR A 443 -18.40 -23.56 5.46
N PHE A 444 -18.07 -22.38 5.98
CA PHE A 444 -17.48 -21.29 5.22
C PHE A 444 -16.42 -20.60 6.08
N ARG A 445 -15.21 -20.37 5.55
CA ARG A 445 -14.13 -19.68 6.29
C ARG A 445 -13.58 -18.50 5.52
N VAL A 446 -13.21 -17.46 6.27
CA VAL A 446 -12.49 -16.28 5.81
C VAL A 446 -11.20 -16.17 6.63
N MET A 447 -10.06 -16.35 5.96
CA MET A 447 -8.73 -16.17 6.54
C MET A 447 -8.17 -14.83 6.07
N PHE A 448 -7.92 -13.93 7.02
CA PHE A 448 -7.47 -12.57 6.71
C PHE A 448 -6.10 -12.30 7.33
N LEU A 449 -5.10 -12.04 6.49
CA LEU A 449 -3.74 -11.71 6.89
C LEU A 449 -3.47 -10.24 6.63
N MET A 450 -2.85 -9.58 7.61
CA MET A 450 -2.46 -8.17 7.49
C MET A 450 -1.25 -7.86 8.37
N PRO A 451 -0.50 -6.78 8.10
CA PRO A 451 0.67 -6.46 8.92
C PRO A 451 0.24 -6.18 10.36
N LEU A 452 1.02 -6.71 11.31
CA LEU A 452 0.75 -6.55 12.74
C LEU A 452 0.64 -5.07 13.12
N LEU A 453 1.50 -4.22 12.55
CA LEU A 453 1.40 -2.78 12.65
C LEU A 453 1.62 -2.11 11.29
N PRO A 454 1.02 -0.92 11.06
CA PRO A 454 1.39 -0.08 9.93
C PRO A 454 2.88 0.30 9.96
N SER A 455 3.51 0.37 8.79
CA SER A 455 4.94 0.70 8.64
C SER A 455 5.15 2.22 8.62
N PHE A 456 5.21 2.83 9.80
CA PHE A 456 5.62 4.22 9.99
C PHE A 456 6.71 4.31 11.07
N GLU A 457 7.64 5.24 10.92
CA GLU A 457 8.72 5.45 11.90
C GLU A 457 8.16 5.73 13.30
N GLY A 458 8.77 5.08 14.29
CA GLY A 458 8.54 5.31 15.71
C GLY A 458 7.66 4.27 16.41
N ALA A 459 7.77 4.27 17.74
CA ALA A 459 6.94 3.45 18.62
C ALA A 459 5.48 3.93 18.62
N VAL A 460 4.53 3.02 18.87
CA VAL A 460 3.09 3.34 18.87
C VAL A 460 2.71 4.46 19.87
N THR A 461 3.46 4.56 20.97
CA THR A 461 3.35 5.60 22.00
C THR A 461 3.99 6.93 21.64
N SER A 462 4.85 6.98 20.63
CA SER A 462 5.58 8.20 20.29
C SER A 462 4.60 9.30 19.86
N SER A 463 4.85 10.53 20.29
CA SER A 463 4.09 11.70 19.81
C SER A 463 4.16 11.85 18.29
N SER A 464 5.25 11.40 17.65
CA SER A 464 5.44 11.43 16.19
C SER A 464 4.63 10.40 15.41
N SER A 465 4.13 9.32 16.04
CA SER A 465 3.45 8.21 15.35
C SER A 465 1.93 8.42 15.17
N ALA A 466 1.52 9.65 14.88
CA ALA A 466 0.11 10.01 14.69
C ALA A 466 -0.54 9.29 13.49
N SER A 467 0.20 9.15 12.37
CA SER A 467 -0.24 8.41 11.17
C SER A 467 -0.49 6.94 11.47
N LEU A 468 0.42 6.31 12.21
CA LEU A 468 0.29 4.92 12.65
C LEU A 468 -0.99 4.72 13.48
N ARG A 469 -1.23 5.58 14.48
CA ARG A 469 -2.44 5.50 15.32
C ARG A 469 -3.71 5.76 14.52
N ALA A 470 -3.66 6.65 13.53
CA ALA A 470 -4.78 6.95 12.66
C ALA A 470 -5.20 5.74 11.81
N VAL A 471 -4.23 5.03 11.22
CA VAL A 471 -4.51 3.79 10.48
C VAL A 471 -5.06 2.72 11.41
N MET A 472 -4.42 2.49 12.57
CA MET A 472 -4.90 1.52 13.55
C MET A 472 -6.34 1.82 14.00
N HIS A 473 -6.68 3.09 14.23
CA HIS A 473 -8.03 3.49 14.60
C HIS A 473 -9.06 2.99 13.60
N TRP A 474 -8.88 3.31 12.31
CA TRP A 474 -9.83 2.92 11.27
C TRP A 474 -9.86 1.42 11.03
N GLN A 475 -8.70 0.76 11.09
CA GLN A 475 -8.58 -0.69 10.96
C GLN A 475 -9.34 -1.42 12.07
N TYR A 476 -9.13 -1.02 13.32
CA TYR A 476 -9.90 -1.58 14.43
C TYR A 476 -11.37 -1.22 14.37
N THR A 477 -11.74 -0.03 13.86
CA THR A 477 -13.15 0.33 13.64
C THR A 477 -13.84 -0.56 12.62
N THR A 478 -13.14 -0.98 11.58
CA THR A 478 -13.67 -1.96 10.61
C THR A 478 -13.79 -3.35 11.23
N ILE A 479 -12.80 -3.79 12.01
CA ILE A 479 -12.72 -5.18 12.51
C ILE A 479 -13.57 -5.41 13.77
N CYS A 480 -13.33 -4.65 14.85
CA CYS A 480 -13.82 -5.01 16.19
C CYS A 480 -14.19 -3.85 17.14
N ARG A 481 -14.13 -2.58 16.72
CA ARG A 481 -14.37 -1.42 17.61
C ARG A 481 -15.43 -0.46 17.08
N GLY A 482 -16.24 0.11 17.98
CA GLY A 482 -17.13 1.22 17.67
C GLY A 482 -18.62 0.87 17.66
N GLY A 483 -19.01 -0.32 18.13
CA GLY A 483 -20.38 -0.80 18.23
C GLY A 483 -21.01 -1.28 16.92
N ASN A 484 -20.31 -1.10 15.80
CA ASN A 484 -20.81 -1.34 14.45
C ASN A 484 -19.79 -2.03 13.52
N SER A 485 -18.66 -2.50 14.05
CA SER A 485 -17.63 -3.20 13.29
C SER A 485 -18.08 -4.60 12.82
N LEU A 486 -17.28 -5.25 11.97
CA LEU A 486 -17.56 -6.60 11.45
C LEU A 486 -17.86 -7.61 12.56
N LEU A 487 -16.94 -7.77 13.52
CA LEU A 487 -17.09 -8.75 14.58
C LEU A 487 -18.23 -8.41 15.54
N GLU A 488 -18.45 -7.12 15.85
CA GLU A 488 -19.56 -6.68 16.71
C GLU A 488 -20.93 -6.90 16.04
N ARG A 489 -21.02 -6.77 14.71
CA ARG A 489 -22.25 -7.08 13.95
C ARG A 489 -22.46 -8.59 13.85
N LEU A 490 -21.42 -9.36 13.53
CA LEU A 490 -21.50 -10.81 13.46
C LEU A 490 -21.91 -11.41 14.81
N ALA A 491 -21.34 -10.96 15.93
CA ALA A 491 -21.66 -11.47 17.26
C ALA A 491 -23.13 -11.28 17.69
N LYS A 492 -23.90 -10.42 17.02
CA LYS A 492 -25.35 -10.26 17.25
C LYS A 492 -26.19 -11.40 16.67
N ILE A 493 -25.65 -12.14 15.70
CA ILE A 493 -26.36 -13.15 14.91
C ILE A 493 -25.67 -14.52 15.00
N VAL A 494 -24.34 -14.52 14.88
CA VAL A 494 -23.47 -15.69 14.91
C VAL A 494 -22.93 -15.88 16.34
N PRO A 495 -23.23 -17.01 17.02
CA PRO A 495 -22.77 -17.25 18.39
C PRO A 495 -21.25 -17.21 18.57
N ASP A 496 -20.51 -17.73 17.58
CA ASP A 496 -19.06 -17.72 17.54
C ASP A 496 -18.56 -17.28 16.16
N PRO A 497 -18.33 -15.97 15.95
CA PRO A 497 -17.80 -15.46 14.68
C PRO A 497 -16.45 -16.07 14.28
N SER A 498 -15.66 -16.57 15.25
CA SER A 498 -14.35 -17.17 15.00
C SER A 498 -14.41 -18.50 14.24
N GLN A 499 -15.61 -19.10 14.14
CA GLN A 499 -15.86 -20.21 13.22
C GLN A 499 -15.83 -19.77 11.76
N TYR A 500 -16.17 -18.51 11.45
CA TYR A 500 -16.30 -18.06 10.07
C TYR A 500 -15.15 -17.16 9.63
N VAL A 501 -14.58 -16.35 10.53
CA VAL A 501 -13.52 -15.39 10.18
C VAL A 501 -12.45 -15.34 11.25
N ALA A 502 -11.19 -15.30 10.84
CA ALA A 502 -10.05 -15.08 11.72
C ALA A 502 -9.02 -14.14 11.07
N PHE A 503 -8.36 -13.35 11.92
CA PHE A 503 -7.37 -12.34 11.54
C PHE A 503 -5.99 -12.75 12.04
N PHE A 504 -5.00 -12.66 11.16
CA PHE A 504 -3.64 -13.10 11.41
C PHE A 504 -2.62 -12.05 10.95
N GLY A 505 -1.41 -12.15 11.48
CA GLY A 505 -0.22 -11.49 10.96
C GLY A 505 0.91 -12.49 10.78
N LEU A 506 2.07 -11.99 10.38
CA LEU A 506 3.28 -12.79 10.22
C LEU A 506 4.42 -12.24 11.09
N ARG A 507 5.19 -13.14 11.70
CA ARG A 507 6.33 -12.79 12.56
C ARG A 507 7.43 -13.85 12.48
N GLN A 508 8.68 -13.40 12.54
CA GLN A 508 9.87 -14.23 12.47
C GLN A 508 10.79 -13.94 13.67
N HIS A 509 11.72 -14.87 13.94
CA HIS A 509 12.84 -14.65 14.85
C HIS A 509 14.16 -15.11 14.23
N ALA A 510 15.28 -14.59 14.76
CA ALA A 510 16.62 -14.98 14.34
C ALA A 510 17.64 -14.72 15.45
N MET A 511 18.85 -15.24 15.28
CA MET A 511 20.02 -14.87 16.07
C MET A 511 20.75 -13.71 15.39
N LEU A 512 20.85 -12.57 16.07
CA LEU A 512 21.68 -11.43 15.67
C LEU A 512 22.87 -11.34 16.64
N GLY A 513 24.05 -11.73 16.17
CA GLY A 513 25.22 -11.94 17.03
C GLY A 513 24.91 -12.96 18.12
N THR A 514 24.90 -12.53 19.38
CA THR A 514 24.56 -13.38 20.54
C THR A 514 23.14 -13.15 21.06
N GLN A 515 22.37 -12.26 20.46
CA GLN A 515 21.01 -11.91 20.90
C GLN A 515 19.98 -12.58 20.01
N VAL A 516 18.91 -13.10 20.63
CA VAL A 516 17.73 -13.50 19.88
C VAL A 516 16.91 -12.24 19.59
N VAL A 517 16.54 -12.03 18.34
CA VAL A 517 15.71 -10.90 17.90
C VAL A 517 14.44 -11.41 17.20
N THR A 518 13.40 -10.57 17.17
CA THR A 518 12.16 -10.83 16.43
C THR A 518 11.72 -9.59 15.68
N GLU A 519 11.09 -9.76 14.52
CA GLU A 519 10.41 -8.70 13.78
C GLU A 519 9.17 -9.27 13.08
N MET A 520 8.18 -8.42 12.84
CA MET A 520 7.04 -8.77 11.98
C MET A 520 7.51 -8.92 10.53
N ILE A 521 6.92 -9.86 9.80
CA ILE A 521 7.02 -9.87 8.34
C ILE A 521 5.95 -8.93 7.82
N TYR A 522 6.36 -7.89 7.11
CA TYR A 522 5.45 -6.86 6.64
C TYR A 522 4.67 -7.35 5.42
N ILE A 523 3.39 -7.68 5.63
CA ILE A 523 2.47 -8.03 4.55
C ILE A 523 2.14 -6.77 3.76
N HIS A 524 2.77 -6.64 2.60
CA HIS A 524 2.48 -5.61 1.61
C HIS A 524 1.59 -6.14 0.47
N SER A 525 1.29 -7.44 0.43
CA SER A 525 0.36 -8.05 -0.53
C SER A 525 -0.96 -7.29 -0.67
N LYS A 526 -1.57 -7.39 -1.86
CA LYS A 526 -2.96 -7.04 -2.12
C LYS A 526 -3.60 -8.17 -2.93
N LEU A 527 -3.89 -9.27 -2.24
CA LEU A 527 -4.33 -10.54 -2.79
C LEU A 527 -5.67 -10.94 -2.15
N MET A 528 -6.58 -11.48 -2.95
CA MET A 528 -7.67 -12.31 -2.45
C MET A 528 -7.84 -13.54 -3.34
N ILE A 529 -7.97 -14.72 -2.71
CA ILE A 529 -8.27 -16.00 -3.37
C ILE A 529 -9.63 -16.47 -2.90
N VAL A 530 -10.46 -16.92 -3.83
CA VAL A 530 -11.83 -17.40 -3.57
C VAL A 530 -11.97 -18.82 -4.09
N ASP A 531 -12.35 -19.72 -3.18
CA ASP A 531 -12.67 -21.14 -3.43
C ASP A 531 -11.60 -21.92 -4.19
N ASP A 532 -10.33 -21.51 -4.11
CA ASP A 532 -9.24 -22.05 -4.93
C ASP A 532 -9.55 -22.05 -6.45
N ARG A 533 -10.41 -21.14 -6.95
CA ARG A 533 -10.76 -21.04 -8.39
C ARG A 533 -10.56 -19.65 -8.98
N MET A 534 -10.65 -18.62 -8.14
CA MET A 534 -10.51 -17.23 -8.57
C MET A 534 -9.50 -16.52 -7.68
N ALA A 535 -8.78 -15.56 -8.25
CA ALA A 535 -7.90 -14.68 -7.51
C ALA A 535 -8.02 -13.24 -8.02
N ILE A 536 -7.78 -12.26 -7.16
CA ILE A 536 -7.51 -10.88 -7.55
C ILE A 536 -6.15 -10.46 -6.98
N ILE A 537 -5.27 -9.97 -7.85
CA ILE A 537 -3.89 -9.56 -7.54
C ILE A 537 -3.67 -8.16 -8.10
N GLY A 538 -3.14 -7.23 -7.31
CA GLY A 538 -2.84 -5.88 -7.79
C GLY A 538 -2.19 -4.98 -6.77
N SER A 539 -2.41 -3.68 -6.93
CA SER A 539 -1.84 -2.63 -6.06
C SER A 539 -2.83 -2.08 -5.02
N ALA A 540 -4.12 -2.37 -5.18
CA ALA A 540 -5.20 -1.75 -4.41
C ALA A 540 -5.34 -2.32 -2.99
N ASN A 541 -5.14 -1.45 -2.01
CA ASN A 541 -5.40 -1.77 -0.62
C ASN A 541 -6.90 -1.83 -0.33
N LEU A 542 -7.32 -2.52 0.74
CA LEU A 542 -8.70 -2.46 1.20
C LEU A 542 -8.93 -1.18 2.02
N ASN A 543 -8.94 -0.03 1.35
CA ASN A 543 -9.30 1.28 1.90
C ASN A 543 -9.99 2.13 0.82
N ASP A 544 -10.62 3.25 1.21
CA ASP A 544 -11.28 4.10 0.23
C ASP A 544 -10.28 4.75 -0.74
N ARG A 545 -9.07 5.11 -0.27
CA ARG A 545 -7.96 5.62 -1.09
C ARG A 545 -7.71 4.78 -2.35
N SER A 546 -7.73 3.45 -2.24
CA SER A 546 -7.51 2.55 -3.36
C SER A 546 -8.82 2.13 -4.06
N LEU A 547 -9.96 2.06 -3.37
CA LEU A 547 -11.18 1.43 -3.88
C LEU A 547 -12.26 2.39 -4.40
N CYS A 548 -12.24 3.68 -4.03
CA CYS A 548 -13.28 4.61 -4.48
C CYS A 548 -13.13 5.05 -5.95
N GLY A 549 -11.97 4.83 -6.56
CA GLY A 549 -11.67 5.22 -7.94
C GLY A 549 -11.31 6.69 -8.14
N ASP A 550 -11.79 7.58 -7.26
CA ASP A 550 -11.62 9.03 -7.35
C ASP A 550 -10.41 9.58 -6.56
N ARG A 551 -9.57 8.67 -6.04
CA ARG A 551 -8.41 8.96 -5.18
C ARG A 551 -7.13 8.45 -5.80
N ASP A 552 -6.45 7.46 -5.23
CA ASP A 552 -5.24 6.91 -5.84
C ASP A 552 -5.59 6.13 -7.11
N SER A 553 -4.71 6.20 -8.11
CA SER A 553 -4.81 5.28 -9.24
C SER A 553 -4.22 3.93 -8.87
N GLU A 554 -4.95 2.88 -9.20
CA GLU A 554 -4.62 1.50 -8.88
C GLU A 554 -4.95 0.61 -10.06
N ILE A 555 -4.31 -0.57 -10.11
CA ILE A 555 -4.61 -1.61 -11.09
C ILE A 555 -4.61 -2.97 -10.40
N ALA A 556 -5.48 -3.87 -10.86
CA ALA A 556 -5.47 -5.27 -10.47
C ALA A 556 -5.91 -6.16 -11.64
N VAL A 557 -5.66 -7.45 -11.51
CA VAL A 557 -6.14 -8.47 -12.43
C VAL A 557 -7.02 -9.46 -11.65
N VAL A 558 -8.22 -9.71 -12.17
CA VAL A 558 -9.09 -10.82 -11.75
C VAL A 558 -8.72 -12.02 -12.60
N LEU A 559 -8.37 -13.13 -11.96
CA LEU A 559 -8.00 -14.40 -12.58
C LEU A 559 -9.07 -15.43 -12.24
N GLU A 560 -9.56 -16.13 -13.24
CA GLU A 560 -10.44 -17.28 -13.09
C GLU A 560 -9.81 -18.47 -13.83
N ASP A 561 -9.59 -19.57 -13.12
CA ASP A 561 -9.03 -20.78 -13.70
C ASP A 561 -9.94 -21.33 -14.81
N SER A 562 -9.37 -21.53 -16.00
CA SER A 562 -10.12 -22.09 -17.14
C SER A 562 -10.19 -23.61 -17.11
N SER A 563 -9.29 -24.24 -16.38
CA SER A 563 -9.21 -25.68 -16.20
C SER A 563 -9.59 -26.05 -14.76
N SER A 564 -9.94 -27.31 -14.57
CA SER A 564 -10.43 -27.81 -13.29
C SER A 564 -9.50 -28.89 -12.75
N GLY A 565 -9.13 -28.75 -11.48
CA GLY A 565 -8.47 -29.76 -10.67
C GLY A 565 -9.39 -30.26 -9.55
N LEU A 566 -8.86 -31.18 -8.74
CA LEU A 566 -9.53 -31.67 -7.53
C LEU A 566 -8.85 -31.07 -6.30
N GLY A 567 -9.65 -30.44 -5.45
CA GLY A 567 -9.26 -29.96 -4.12
C GLY A 567 -10.25 -30.48 -3.08
N GLN A 568 -10.14 -29.97 -1.85
CA GLN A 568 -11.04 -30.36 -0.78
C GLN A 568 -11.50 -29.16 0.04
N PHE A 569 -12.79 -29.11 0.36
CA PHE A 569 -13.35 -28.22 1.36
C PHE A 569 -14.31 -29.01 2.25
N ASN A 570 -14.16 -28.87 3.56
CA ASN A 570 -14.94 -29.55 4.59
C ASN A 570 -14.93 -31.09 4.44
N ASN A 571 -13.76 -31.64 4.13
CA ASN A 571 -13.51 -33.05 3.81
C ASN A 571 -14.27 -33.57 2.58
N GLU A 572 -14.88 -32.68 1.80
CA GLU A 572 -15.57 -33.02 0.56
C GLU A 572 -14.69 -32.66 -0.64
N SER A 573 -14.67 -33.52 -1.65
CA SER A 573 -13.96 -33.24 -2.90
C SER A 573 -14.69 -32.17 -3.68
N VAL A 574 -13.99 -31.08 -3.99
CA VAL A 574 -14.52 -29.94 -4.74
C VAL A 574 -13.71 -29.70 -6.00
N VAL A 575 -14.35 -29.09 -6.98
CA VAL A 575 -13.66 -28.65 -8.20
C VAL A 575 -12.94 -27.35 -7.89
N VAL A 576 -11.62 -27.35 -8.04
CA VAL A 576 -10.75 -26.19 -7.85
C VAL A 576 -10.06 -25.82 -9.16
N GLY A 577 -9.39 -24.68 -9.19
CA GLY A 577 -8.58 -24.18 -10.29
C GLY A 577 -7.09 -24.38 -10.02
N PRO A 578 -6.29 -24.87 -10.97
CA PRO A 578 -4.86 -25.11 -10.74
C PRO A 578 -4.06 -23.89 -10.30
N PHE A 579 -4.33 -22.70 -10.87
CA PHE A 579 -3.62 -21.46 -10.54
C PHE A 579 -3.92 -21.05 -9.10
N ALA A 580 -5.20 -20.85 -8.76
CA ALA A 580 -5.60 -20.37 -7.45
C ALA A 580 -5.30 -21.38 -6.34
N HIS A 581 -5.56 -22.67 -6.57
CA HIS A 581 -5.24 -23.74 -5.62
C HIS A 581 -3.74 -23.82 -5.30
N ARG A 582 -2.88 -23.78 -6.33
CA ARG A 582 -1.43 -23.85 -6.15
C ARG A 582 -0.89 -22.60 -5.45
N LEU A 583 -1.36 -21.41 -5.81
CA LEU A 583 -0.96 -20.17 -5.13
C LEU A 583 -1.28 -20.24 -3.64
N ARG A 584 -2.52 -20.61 -3.30
CA ARG A 584 -2.96 -20.70 -1.89
C ARG A 584 -2.17 -21.77 -1.12
N ARG A 585 -1.87 -22.92 -1.72
CA ARG A 585 -1.01 -23.95 -1.10
C ARG A 585 0.41 -23.48 -0.87
N ARG A 586 1.02 -22.81 -1.85
CA ARG A 586 2.36 -22.24 -1.73
C ARG A 586 2.44 -21.23 -0.58
N LEU A 587 1.45 -20.36 -0.45
CA LEU A 587 1.39 -19.41 0.68
C LEU A 587 1.18 -20.10 2.02
N PHE A 588 0.46 -21.23 2.05
CA PHE A 588 0.31 -22.03 3.27
C PHE A 588 1.60 -22.77 3.64
N GLU A 589 2.35 -23.26 2.66
CA GLU A 589 3.67 -23.86 2.88
C GLU A 589 4.64 -22.83 3.47
N GLU A 590 4.63 -21.59 2.97
CA GLU A 590 5.43 -20.48 3.47
C GLU A 590 4.99 -20.04 4.88
N HIS A 591 3.71 -19.73 5.07
CA HIS A 591 3.23 -19.12 6.31
C HIS A 591 3.01 -20.11 7.46
N LEU A 592 2.68 -21.36 7.14
CA LEU A 592 2.30 -22.39 8.12
C LEU A 592 3.32 -23.52 8.25
N GLU A 593 4.27 -23.63 7.31
CA GLU A 593 5.07 -24.86 7.09
C GLU A 593 4.21 -26.11 6.91
N MET A 594 3.03 -25.94 6.29
CA MET A 594 2.07 -27.02 6.07
C MET A 594 1.51 -26.97 4.65
N ASP A 595 1.72 -28.05 3.90
CA ASP A 595 1.02 -28.28 2.65
C ASP A 595 -0.41 -28.76 2.94
N MET A 596 -1.34 -27.80 3.09
CA MET A 596 -2.71 -28.07 3.48
C MET A 596 -3.64 -28.10 2.27
N VAL A 597 -4.32 -29.22 2.01
CA VAL A 597 -5.27 -29.33 0.89
C VAL A 597 -6.62 -28.69 1.23
N ASP A 598 -7.17 -28.98 2.41
CA ASP A 598 -8.44 -28.45 2.90
C ASP A 598 -8.25 -27.48 4.08
N PRO A 599 -8.41 -26.16 3.88
CA PRO A 599 -8.29 -25.17 4.96
C PRO A 599 -9.58 -24.98 5.78
N THR A 600 -10.69 -25.65 5.43
CA THR A 600 -12.04 -25.31 5.92
C THR A 600 -12.62 -26.32 6.91
N SER A 601 -12.16 -27.57 6.88
CA SER A 601 -12.62 -28.60 7.82
C SER A 601 -12.49 -28.10 9.27
N PRO A 602 -13.42 -28.44 10.18
CA PRO A 602 -13.35 -27.96 11.57
C PRO A 602 -12.01 -28.27 12.26
N GLU A 603 -11.42 -29.43 11.93
CA GLU A 603 -10.09 -29.84 12.42
C GLU A 603 -8.98 -28.94 11.88
N ASN A 604 -8.88 -28.77 10.55
CA ASN A 604 -7.82 -27.95 9.96
C ASN A 604 -7.96 -26.46 10.31
N TRP A 605 -9.19 -25.95 10.39
CA TRP A 605 -9.46 -24.60 10.87
C TRP A 605 -9.05 -24.42 12.34
N ALA A 606 -9.24 -25.43 13.18
CA ALA A 606 -8.74 -25.42 14.55
C ALA A 606 -7.20 -25.50 14.59
N ASN A 607 -6.58 -26.29 13.72
CA ASN A 607 -5.12 -26.41 13.63
C ASN A 607 -4.45 -25.10 13.20
N ILE A 608 -4.97 -24.40 12.17
CA ILE A 608 -4.46 -23.10 11.73
C ILE A 608 -4.52 -22.08 12.88
N ARG A 609 -5.68 -21.97 13.54
CA ARG A 609 -5.85 -21.03 14.67
C ARG A 609 -5.01 -21.44 15.88
N GLY A 610 -4.87 -22.74 16.13
CA GLY A 610 -4.04 -23.29 17.20
C GLY A 610 -2.56 -22.96 16.98
N LEU A 611 -2.06 -23.14 15.76
CA LEU A 611 -0.70 -22.76 15.37
C LEU A 611 -0.46 -21.26 15.61
N ALA A 612 -1.33 -20.41 15.08
CA ALA A 612 -1.22 -18.95 15.27
C ALA A 612 -1.18 -18.56 16.75
N ARG A 613 -2.03 -19.18 17.57
CA ARG A 613 -2.07 -18.95 19.01
C ARG A 613 -0.79 -19.38 19.72
N VAL A 614 -0.31 -20.60 19.45
CA VAL A 614 0.93 -21.12 20.05
C VAL A 614 2.12 -20.23 19.69
N ASN A 615 2.24 -19.86 18.42
CA ASN A 615 3.29 -18.94 17.96
C ASN A 615 3.18 -17.58 18.69
N THR A 616 1.99 -16.96 18.74
CA THR A 616 1.76 -15.71 19.47
C THR A 616 2.18 -15.84 20.94
N ASP A 617 1.74 -16.89 21.63
CA ASP A 617 2.05 -17.12 23.04
C ASP A 617 3.56 -17.29 23.27
N ILE A 618 4.29 -17.95 22.36
CA ILE A 618 5.75 -18.06 22.43
C ILE A 618 6.40 -16.68 22.22
N PHE A 619 6.03 -15.96 21.16
CA PHE A 619 6.61 -14.64 20.85
C PHE A 619 6.36 -13.63 21.96
N GLU A 620 5.14 -13.56 22.51
CA GLU A 620 4.80 -12.66 23.61
C GLU A 620 5.56 -13.01 24.90
N ARG A 621 5.71 -14.30 25.23
CA ARG A 621 6.46 -14.75 26.41
C ARG A 621 7.95 -14.46 26.31
N VAL A 622 8.55 -14.70 25.15
CA VAL A 622 10.01 -14.57 24.96
C VAL A 622 10.42 -13.11 24.74
N PHE A 623 9.69 -12.39 23.89
CA PHE A 623 10.11 -11.06 23.42
C PHE A 623 9.30 -9.92 24.01
N GLN A 624 8.13 -10.19 24.61
CA GLN A 624 7.16 -9.15 24.99
C GLN A 624 6.88 -8.19 23.83
N CYS A 625 6.81 -8.74 22.61
CA CYS A 625 6.70 -7.97 21.39
C CYS A 625 5.33 -7.30 21.26
N LEU A 626 5.29 -6.18 20.54
CA LEU A 626 4.06 -5.48 20.18
C LEU A 626 3.70 -5.71 18.71
N PRO A 627 2.40 -5.63 18.36
CA PRO A 627 1.25 -5.41 19.24
C PRO A 627 0.81 -6.68 19.97
N SER A 628 0.09 -6.54 21.09
CA SER A 628 -0.35 -7.66 21.94
C SER A 628 -1.70 -7.39 22.60
N ASP A 629 -2.55 -8.41 22.71
CA ASP A 629 -3.83 -8.33 23.44
C ASP A 629 -3.65 -8.20 24.95
N ALA A 630 -2.45 -8.46 25.48
CA ALA A 630 -2.10 -8.21 26.86
C ALA A 630 -2.01 -6.70 27.18
N VAL A 631 -1.79 -5.85 26.18
CA VAL A 631 -1.59 -4.41 26.34
C VAL A 631 -2.82 -3.65 25.82
N VAL A 632 -3.80 -3.43 26.70
CA VAL A 632 -5.07 -2.73 26.36
C VAL A 632 -5.01 -1.22 26.59
N SER A 633 -4.01 -0.72 27.34
CA SER A 633 -3.81 0.71 27.62
C SER A 633 -2.33 1.09 27.61
N TYR A 634 -2.02 2.35 27.29
CA TYR A 634 -0.68 2.94 27.44
C TYR A 634 -0.15 2.93 28.88
N THR A 635 -1.05 2.83 29.86
CA THR A 635 -0.72 2.95 31.29
C THR A 635 -0.60 1.60 32.00
N GLN A 636 -0.65 0.47 31.28
CA GLN A 636 -0.54 -0.85 31.90
C GLN A 636 0.91 -1.17 32.31
N PRO A 637 1.16 -1.74 33.51
CA PRO A 637 2.51 -1.97 34.03
C PRO A 637 3.30 -3.11 33.37
N LEU A 638 2.80 -3.73 32.29
CA LEU A 638 3.40 -4.93 31.67
C LEU A 638 4.72 -4.69 30.93
N LEU A 639 5.31 -3.50 31.07
CA LEU A 639 6.54 -3.10 30.42
C LEU A 639 7.64 -2.96 31.48
N GLU A 640 8.16 -4.08 31.97
CA GLU A 640 9.40 -4.08 32.79
C GLU A 640 10.66 -3.83 31.92
N ARG A 641 10.52 -3.83 30.59
CA ARG A 641 11.45 -3.14 29.68
C ARG A 641 10.81 -1.82 29.25
N PRO A 642 11.47 -0.66 29.46
CA PRO A 642 10.99 0.57 28.87
C PRO A 642 10.87 0.34 27.36
N MET A 643 9.69 0.56 26.79
CA MET A 643 9.52 0.59 25.34
C MET A 643 10.57 1.53 24.80
N GLY A 644 11.53 1.03 24.03
CA GLY A 644 12.73 1.75 23.58
C GLY A 644 12.48 3.25 23.46
N GLY A 645 12.98 3.98 24.47
CA GLY A 645 12.60 5.35 24.77
C GLY A 645 12.52 5.56 26.29
N ASP A 646 13.65 5.81 26.94
CA ASP A 646 13.70 6.31 28.31
C ASP A 646 12.87 7.59 28.44
N VAL A 647 11.84 7.57 29.28
CA VAL A 647 11.13 8.77 29.71
C VAL A 647 11.03 8.74 31.23
N THR A 648 11.98 9.38 31.90
CA THR A 648 11.78 9.84 33.28
C THR A 648 11.34 11.31 33.23
N GLU A 649 10.16 11.59 33.79
CA GLU A 649 9.66 12.96 33.94
C GLU A 649 10.57 13.75 34.89
N VAL A 650 11.08 14.90 34.46
CA VAL A 650 11.78 15.86 35.35
C VAL A 650 10.96 17.13 35.46
N TYR A 651 10.82 17.63 36.70
CA TYR A 651 10.07 18.84 37.02
C TYR A 651 11.03 20.03 37.19
N GLU A 652 10.80 21.12 36.47
CA GLU A 652 11.45 22.41 36.73
C GLU A 652 10.42 23.41 37.27
N ASN A 653 10.57 23.81 38.54
CA ASN A 653 9.76 24.87 39.14
C ASN A 653 10.54 26.18 39.14
N GLN A 654 9.99 27.25 38.56
CA GLN A 654 10.53 28.61 38.66
C GLN A 654 9.43 29.60 39.07
N ARG A 655 9.77 30.57 39.93
CA ARG A 655 8.88 31.69 40.31
C ARG A 655 9.46 33.00 39.76
N CYS A 656 8.60 33.80 39.14
CA CYS A 656 8.95 35.13 38.63
C CYS A 656 8.88 36.15 39.77
N ASN A 657 9.90 36.99 39.91
CA ASN A 657 9.86 38.09 40.88
C ASN A 657 9.13 39.32 40.32
N TRP A 658 8.93 40.31 41.18
CA TRP A 658 8.27 41.59 40.89
C TRP A 658 8.97 42.44 39.81
N ALA A 659 10.19 42.10 39.42
CA ALA A 659 10.95 42.73 38.34
C ALA A 659 10.89 41.93 37.02
N GLY A 660 10.09 40.87 36.94
CA GLY A 660 9.93 40.06 35.72
C GLY A 660 11.04 39.03 35.49
N GLN A 661 11.90 38.78 36.48
CA GLN A 661 13.01 37.83 36.37
C GLN A 661 12.63 36.47 36.95
N TRP A 662 12.88 35.41 36.17
CA TRP A 662 12.59 34.02 36.53
C TRP A 662 13.78 33.39 37.26
N SER A 663 13.55 32.81 38.44
CA SER A 663 14.60 32.12 39.22
C SER A 663 14.05 31.04 40.13
N SER A 664 14.81 29.95 40.28
CA SER A 664 14.57 28.88 41.25
C SER A 664 14.80 29.29 42.71
N LYS A 665 15.44 30.45 42.96
CA LYS A 665 15.66 31.00 44.30
C LYS A 665 14.41 31.62 44.94
N ASN A 666 13.32 31.74 44.18
CA ASN A 666 12.08 32.38 44.60
C ASN A 666 10.98 31.38 45.05
N LEU A 667 11.33 30.10 45.24
CA LEU A 667 10.42 29.04 45.68
C LEU A 667 10.02 29.24 47.15
N VAL A 668 8.78 28.90 47.51
CA VAL A 668 8.26 29.04 48.89
C VAL A 668 8.00 27.65 49.50
N CYS A 669 8.08 27.57 50.84
CA CYS A 669 7.99 26.33 51.63
C CYS A 669 6.99 25.29 51.08
N GLY A 670 7.54 24.15 50.62
CA GLY A 670 6.79 23.04 50.02
C GLY A 670 7.09 22.81 48.54
N GLU A 671 7.74 23.77 47.87
CA GLU A 671 8.18 23.64 46.47
C GLU A 671 9.60 23.06 46.36
N ARG A 672 9.85 22.17 45.39
CA ARG A 672 11.13 21.46 45.21
C ARG A 672 12.09 22.19 44.24
N PRO A 673 13.41 22.17 44.50
CA PRO A 673 14.42 22.84 43.68
C PRO A 673 14.61 22.17 42.31
N PRO A 674 15.28 22.85 41.35
CA PRO A 674 15.44 22.39 39.98
C PRO A 674 16.16 21.04 39.94
N TRP A 675 15.72 20.15 39.04
CA TRP A 675 16.38 18.88 38.76
C TRP A 675 16.43 17.93 39.94
N SER A 676 15.24 17.53 40.41
CA SER A 676 15.12 16.41 41.33
C SER A 676 14.19 15.33 40.78
N ASP A 677 14.49 14.08 41.12
CA ASP A 677 13.61 12.95 40.81
C ASP A 677 12.27 13.05 41.57
N SER A 678 11.37 12.08 41.35
CA SER A 678 10.07 12.02 42.02
C SER A 678 10.16 11.95 43.55
N HIS A 679 11.35 11.76 44.13
CA HIS A 679 11.63 11.61 45.56
C HIS A 679 12.40 12.80 46.16
N GLY A 680 12.88 13.74 45.34
CA GLY A 680 13.56 14.97 45.80
C GLY A 680 15.08 14.88 45.88
N GLY A 681 15.73 13.87 45.27
CA GLY A 681 17.19 13.77 45.14
C GLY A 681 17.73 14.59 43.96
N ALA A 682 18.89 15.25 44.10
CA ALA A 682 19.44 16.19 43.11
C ALA A 682 20.10 15.51 41.89
N LEU A 683 19.89 16.04 40.69
CA LEU A 683 20.35 15.52 39.39
C LEU A 683 21.57 16.29 38.84
N ASP A 684 22.55 16.59 39.71
CA ASP A 684 23.67 17.53 39.44
C ASP A 684 24.73 17.03 38.43
N THR A 685 24.43 16.02 37.62
CA THR A 685 25.38 15.42 36.67
C THR A 685 25.02 15.65 35.19
N PHE A 686 24.06 16.52 34.87
CA PHE A 686 23.56 16.66 33.49
C PHE A 686 23.42 18.14 33.03
N ALA A 687 23.94 18.48 31.84
CA ALA A 687 23.89 19.82 31.26
C ALA A 687 23.59 19.80 29.73
N PRO A 688 22.44 20.33 29.25
CA PRO A 688 22.15 20.48 27.82
C PRO A 688 22.21 21.96 27.35
N ASP A 689 22.71 22.15 26.12
CA ASP A 689 22.91 23.45 25.43
C ASP A 689 21.61 24.17 24.98
N ASP A 690 21.75 25.46 24.64
CA ASP A 690 20.78 26.55 24.87
C ASP A 690 19.66 26.85 23.82
N ASP A 691 19.48 26.15 22.70
CA ASP A 691 18.65 26.69 21.60
C ASP A 691 17.24 26.07 21.38
N LEU A 692 16.28 26.31 22.28
CA LEU A 692 14.85 25.95 22.02
C LEU A 692 13.82 27.02 22.44
N ARG A 693 12.96 27.43 21.49
CA ARG A 693 11.83 28.38 21.64
C ARG A 693 10.46 27.68 21.77
N VAL A 694 9.44 28.34 22.37
CA VAL A 694 8.10 27.79 22.69
C VAL A 694 6.96 28.70 22.17
N ASP A 695 5.87 28.10 21.65
CA ASP A 695 4.67 28.73 21.06
C ASP A 695 3.41 28.65 21.98
N THR A 696 2.45 29.58 21.88
CA THR A 696 1.44 29.90 22.94
C THR A 696 -0.01 30.15 22.44
N GLY A 697 -0.80 29.10 22.16
CA GLY A 697 -2.22 29.22 21.75
C GLY A 697 -3.19 28.16 22.33
N MET A 698 -4.38 28.54 22.82
CA MET A 698 -5.29 27.74 23.68
C MET A 698 -6.82 27.81 23.38
N THR A 699 -7.59 26.80 23.87
CA THR A 699 -9.07 26.75 24.04
C THR A 699 -9.44 25.91 25.29
N LYS A 700 -10.60 26.18 25.94
CA LYS A 700 -11.03 25.64 27.26
C LYS A 700 -12.10 24.52 27.23
N ASN A 701 -12.22 23.77 28.34
CA ASN A 701 -13.40 22.97 28.72
C ASN A 701 -13.76 23.03 30.24
N GLU A 702 -14.81 22.29 30.63
CA GLU A 702 -15.84 22.48 31.68
C GLU A 702 -15.41 22.52 33.17
N GLY A 703 -14.13 22.65 33.47
CA GLY A 703 -13.63 22.90 34.83
C GLY A 703 -13.40 24.38 35.18
N GLY A 704 -13.82 25.31 34.32
CA GLY A 704 -13.52 26.74 34.48
C GLY A 704 -12.08 27.16 34.13
N TRP A 705 -11.18 26.22 33.82
CA TRP A 705 -9.78 26.53 33.49
C TRP A 705 -9.64 27.29 32.16
N VAL A 706 -9.15 28.54 32.20
CA VAL A 706 -8.67 29.29 31.02
C VAL A 706 -7.27 28.81 30.70
N TYR A 707 -7.16 28.21 29.53
CA TYR A 707 -5.92 28.09 28.81
C TYR A 707 -5.75 29.43 28.05
N GLY A 708 -4.70 30.21 28.36
CA GLY A 708 -4.38 31.48 27.69
C GLY A 708 -3.77 31.29 26.30
N THR A 709 -4.57 31.60 25.28
CA THR A 709 -4.18 31.76 23.87
C THR A 709 -3.63 33.17 23.73
N SER A 710 -2.50 33.34 23.03
CA SER A 710 -2.06 34.53 22.28
C SER A 710 -2.37 35.96 22.78
N PHE A 711 -1.37 36.82 22.68
CA PHE A 711 -1.30 38.22 23.12
C PHE A 711 -2.31 39.24 22.53
N GLU A 712 -3.48 38.87 22.00
CA GLU A 712 -4.32 39.81 21.21
C GLU A 712 -5.64 40.29 21.85
N THR A 713 -5.93 40.01 23.13
CA THR A 713 -7.19 40.49 23.77
C THR A 713 -7.01 41.31 25.05
N LEU A 714 -5.86 41.98 25.22
CA LEU A 714 -5.61 42.84 26.38
C LEU A 714 -5.72 44.35 26.09
N ASP A 715 -6.55 44.75 25.11
CA ASP A 715 -6.86 46.17 24.85
C ASP A 715 -8.36 46.52 25.01
N ALA A 716 -9.17 45.60 25.54
CA ALA A 716 -10.62 45.83 25.69
C ALA A 716 -11.13 45.47 27.08
N ALA A 717 -10.64 46.18 28.11
CA ALA A 717 -11.33 46.34 29.39
C ALA A 717 -10.73 47.51 30.20
N THR A 718 -10.88 48.73 29.68
CA THR A 718 -11.28 49.88 30.51
C THR A 718 -12.69 49.57 31.03
N GLU A 719 -13.11 49.71 32.28
CA GLU A 719 -12.96 50.78 33.26
C GLU A 719 -13.54 50.27 34.58
N ASP A 720 -13.14 50.88 35.70
CA ASP A 720 -13.78 50.83 37.03
C ASP A 720 -13.90 49.48 37.78
N SER A 721 -12.93 49.22 38.65
CA SER A 721 -13.21 49.15 40.10
C SER A 721 -11.92 48.93 40.89
N ASP A 722 -11.75 49.78 41.88
CA ASP A 722 -10.60 49.89 42.77
C ASP A 722 -10.59 48.72 43.78
N THR A 723 -10.18 47.52 43.34
CA THR A 723 -9.77 46.43 44.24
C THR A 723 -8.59 45.69 43.64
N ASN A 724 -7.44 45.78 44.30
CA ASN A 724 -6.16 45.22 43.88
C ASN A 724 -6.09 43.72 44.22
N PRO A 725 -6.12 42.76 43.27
CA PRO A 725 -5.85 41.37 43.57
C PRO A 725 -4.35 41.11 43.45
N ARG A 726 -3.72 40.75 44.58
CA ARG A 726 -2.36 40.20 44.61
C ARG A 726 -2.31 38.92 43.77
N ASN A 727 -1.77 39.04 42.55
CA ASN A 727 -1.53 37.93 41.63
C ASN A 727 -0.14 37.31 41.89
N ASP A 728 -0.08 36.28 42.73
CA ASP A 728 1.04 35.33 42.71
C ASP A 728 0.85 34.38 41.52
N ARG A 729 1.65 34.54 40.46
CA ARG A 729 1.60 33.68 39.27
C ARG A 729 2.62 32.55 39.41
N CYS A 730 2.14 31.32 39.62
CA CYS A 730 2.96 30.12 39.51
C CYS A 730 2.82 29.57 38.08
N VAL A 731 3.93 29.36 37.37
CA VAL A 731 3.95 28.76 36.03
C VAL A 731 4.84 27.52 36.08
N ARG A 732 4.27 26.35 35.79
CA ARG A 732 5.01 25.09 35.60
C ARG A 732 5.43 24.98 34.13
N ARG A 733 6.72 24.76 33.86
CA ARG A 733 7.21 24.36 32.52
C ARG A 733 7.59 22.88 32.54
N ARG A 734 7.33 22.19 31.43
CA ARG A 734 7.75 20.80 31.18
C ARG A 734 8.86 20.82 30.13
N ARG A 735 9.95 20.08 30.33
CA ARG A 735 11.01 19.90 29.34
C ARG A 735 11.44 18.43 29.31
N TRP A 736 11.73 17.91 28.12
CA TRP A 736 12.17 16.53 27.88
C TRP A 736 13.68 16.48 27.75
N VAL A 737 14.34 15.53 28.40
CA VAL A 737 15.76 15.28 28.19
C VAL A 737 16.07 13.78 28.20
N LEU A 738 16.84 13.31 27.21
CA LEU A 738 17.39 11.96 27.12
C LEU A 738 18.52 11.76 28.15
N VAL A 739 18.54 10.64 28.87
CA VAL A 739 19.70 10.20 29.66
C VAL A 739 19.99 8.74 29.31
N GLN A 740 21.25 8.45 28.97
CA GLN A 740 21.74 7.12 28.60
C GLN A 740 22.07 6.33 29.88
N GLN A 741 21.52 5.13 30.07
CA GLN A 741 21.83 4.31 31.26
C GLN A 741 22.98 3.31 30.98
N GLU A 742 24.10 3.47 31.69
CA GLU A 742 25.13 2.42 31.80
C GLU A 742 24.65 1.25 32.68
N SER A 743 24.98 0.04 32.24
CA SER A 743 24.57 -1.21 32.87
C SER A 743 25.26 -1.47 34.22
N THR A 744 24.49 -1.62 35.30
CA THR A 744 24.96 -2.35 36.49
C THR A 744 23.93 -3.36 37.00
N ARG A 745 24.32 -4.65 36.94
CA ARG A 745 23.61 -5.81 37.48
C ARG A 745 23.57 -5.75 39.00
N ASN A 746 22.39 -5.91 39.61
CA ASN A 746 22.23 -6.46 40.96
C ASN A 746 20.88 -7.20 41.08
N LYS A 747 20.90 -8.39 41.72
CA LYS A 747 19.72 -9.25 41.96
C LYS A 747 18.88 -8.72 43.13
N PRO A 748 17.53 -8.78 43.08
CA PRO A 748 16.69 -8.32 44.18
C PRO A 748 16.62 -9.33 45.33
N SER A 749 16.38 -8.82 46.55
CA SER A 749 16.35 -9.57 47.80
C SER A 749 14.92 -10.03 48.17
N GLY A 750 14.81 -11.17 48.87
CA GLY A 750 13.58 -11.94 49.05
C GLY A 750 12.42 -11.30 49.83
N GLN A 751 12.52 -10.05 50.28
CA GLN A 751 11.42 -9.33 50.93
C GLN A 751 10.62 -8.41 49.97
N GLU A 752 11.15 -8.08 48.79
CA GLU A 752 10.41 -7.32 47.76
C GLU A 752 9.41 -8.18 46.98
N LEU A 753 9.62 -9.51 46.92
CA LEU A 753 8.70 -10.44 46.24
C LEU A 753 7.30 -10.48 46.90
N THR A 754 7.23 -10.42 48.23
CA THR A 754 5.96 -10.60 48.96
C THR A 754 5.06 -9.36 48.91
N HIS A 755 5.64 -8.17 48.72
CA HIS A 755 4.88 -6.93 48.52
C HIS A 755 4.46 -6.69 47.05
N MET A 756 5.12 -7.33 46.07
CA MET A 756 4.69 -7.32 44.66
C MET A 756 3.49 -8.24 44.40
N LEU A 757 3.38 -9.37 45.11
CA LEU A 757 2.31 -10.36 44.91
C LEU A 757 0.89 -9.84 45.29
N ASN A 758 0.78 -8.84 46.18
CA ASN A 758 -0.53 -8.37 46.68
C ASN A 758 -1.14 -7.19 45.91
N ARG A 759 -0.53 -6.71 44.81
CA ARG A 759 -1.11 -5.68 43.91
C ARG A 759 -1.60 -6.22 42.56
N VAL A 760 -1.61 -7.54 42.41
CA VAL A 760 -2.12 -8.24 41.23
C VAL A 760 -3.64 -8.41 41.37
N ASN A 761 -4.40 -7.38 41.00
CA ASN A 761 -5.85 -7.51 40.77
C ASN A 761 -6.29 -6.57 39.63
N SER A 762 -5.60 -6.67 38.48
CA SER A 762 -6.14 -6.28 37.16
C SER A 762 -5.28 -6.82 36.00
N VAL A 763 -4.63 -7.98 36.20
CA VAL A 763 -3.88 -8.66 35.15
C VAL A 763 -4.87 -9.52 34.35
N SER A 764 -4.79 -9.48 33.02
CA SER A 764 -5.60 -10.32 32.14
C SER A 764 -5.47 -11.80 32.53
N PRO A 765 -6.55 -12.60 32.55
CA PRO A 765 -6.48 -14.04 32.87
C PRO A 765 -5.46 -14.82 32.04
N ARG A 766 -5.10 -14.34 30.83
CA ARG A 766 -4.06 -14.93 29.96
C ARG A 766 -2.66 -14.90 30.57
N LEU A 767 -2.31 -13.88 31.34
CA LEU A 767 -0.99 -13.76 31.99
C LEU A 767 -0.93 -14.48 33.34
N LEU A 768 -2.07 -14.61 34.03
CA LEU A 768 -2.17 -15.27 35.34
C LEU A 768 -2.11 -16.81 35.25
N HIS A 769 -2.54 -17.41 34.13
CA HIS A 769 -2.44 -18.86 33.93
C HIS A 769 -1.05 -19.34 33.48
N LEU A 770 -0.08 -18.44 33.31
CA LEU A 770 1.28 -18.77 32.88
C LEU A 770 2.24 -19.10 34.05
N GLU A 771 1.89 -18.82 35.30
CA GLU A 771 2.78 -19.06 36.44
C GLU A 771 2.77 -20.52 36.95
N GLU A 772 1.74 -21.32 36.65
CA GLU A 772 1.57 -22.66 37.25
C GLU A 772 1.89 -23.86 36.33
N GLN A 773 2.31 -23.64 35.08
CA GLN A 773 2.81 -24.71 34.20
C GLN A 773 3.98 -24.23 33.34
N VAL A 774 5.17 -24.15 33.94
CA VAL A 774 6.39 -23.71 33.24
C VAL A 774 7.26 -24.92 32.88
N GLU A 775 6.89 -25.63 31.81
CA GLU A 775 7.93 -26.10 30.88
C GLU A 775 8.24 -24.90 29.97
N GLN A 776 9.51 -24.50 29.92
CA GLN A 776 9.95 -23.45 28.99
C GLN A 776 9.70 -23.97 27.57
N ALA A 777 8.63 -23.51 26.90
CA ALA A 777 8.43 -23.80 25.48
C ALA A 777 9.58 -23.12 24.70
N PRO A 778 10.53 -23.88 24.12
CA PRO A 778 11.65 -23.30 23.40
C PRO A 778 11.18 -22.60 22.13
N LEU A 779 11.92 -21.60 21.66
CA LEU A 779 11.70 -20.96 20.34
C LEU A 779 11.69 -21.96 19.17
N SER A 780 12.29 -23.14 19.36
CA SER A 780 12.23 -24.24 18.39
C SER A 780 10.83 -24.80 18.17
N ASP A 781 9.86 -24.46 19.01
CA ASP A 781 8.46 -24.88 18.87
C ASP A 781 7.65 -23.93 17.96
N VAL A 782 8.21 -22.76 17.61
CA VAL A 782 7.61 -21.88 16.60
C VAL A 782 7.67 -22.58 15.25
N ARG A 783 6.53 -22.67 14.56
CA ARG A 783 6.41 -23.27 13.23
C ARG A 783 5.83 -22.25 12.25
N GLY A 784 6.47 -22.09 11.10
CA GLY A 784 6.08 -21.08 10.12
C GLY A 784 6.13 -19.66 10.71
N HIS A 785 5.26 -18.79 10.18
CA HIS A 785 5.28 -17.36 10.48
C HIS A 785 3.95 -16.84 11.05
N LEU A 786 2.87 -17.63 10.96
CA LEU A 786 1.54 -17.20 11.33
C LEU A 786 1.40 -16.91 12.84
N VAL A 787 0.85 -15.74 13.17
CA VAL A 787 0.50 -15.31 14.53
C VAL A 787 -0.91 -14.71 14.56
N GLU A 788 -1.60 -14.74 15.70
CA GLU A 788 -2.89 -14.05 15.88
C GLU A 788 -2.72 -12.53 15.69
N PHE A 789 -3.61 -11.89 14.93
CA PHE A 789 -3.69 -10.44 14.88
C PHE A 789 -4.41 -9.92 16.15
N PRO A 790 -3.82 -9.01 16.93
CA PRO A 790 -4.36 -8.63 18.23
C PRO A 790 -5.58 -7.73 18.10
N LEU A 791 -6.71 -8.14 18.67
CA LEU A 791 -8.00 -7.44 18.61
C LEU A 791 -8.23 -6.48 19.81
N GLN A 792 -7.58 -6.74 20.94
CA GLN A 792 -7.68 -5.99 22.20
C GLN A 792 -6.56 -4.96 22.39
N PHE A 793 -5.50 -5.00 21.57
CA PHE A 793 -4.36 -4.08 21.70
C PHE A 793 -4.77 -2.61 21.70
N LEU A 794 -4.45 -1.88 22.78
CA LEU A 794 -4.81 -0.48 22.99
C LEU A 794 -6.31 -0.19 22.86
N ARG A 795 -7.18 -1.17 23.17
CA ARG A 795 -8.64 -1.01 23.18
C ARG A 795 -9.11 0.20 23.98
N ASP A 796 -8.47 0.46 25.12
CA ASP A 796 -8.90 1.48 26.06
C ASP A 796 -8.29 2.86 25.74
N CYS A 797 -7.51 2.96 24.65
CA CYS A 797 -6.84 4.18 24.20
C CYS A 797 -7.59 4.89 23.08
N HIS A 798 -7.53 6.22 23.09
CA HIS A 798 -8.02 7.02 21.97
C HIS A 798 -6.97 7.09 20.86
N LEU A 799 -7.08 6.19 19.89
CA LEU A 799 -6.18 6.14 18.72
C LEU A 799 -6.54 7.18 17.64
N ARG A 800 -7.73 7.78 17.72
CA ARG A 800 -8.19 8.73 16.72
C ARG A 800 -7.29 9.97 16.74
N PRO A 801 -6.76 10.40 15.59
CA PRO A 801 -5.85 11.53 15.55
C PRO A 801 -6.57 12.84 15.87
N ALA A 802 -5.93 13.69 16.68
CA ALA A 802 -6.46 15.01 17.03
C ALA A 802 -6.34 16.03 15.88
N MET A 803 -5.40 15.86 14.95
CA MET A 803 -5.07 16.85 13.91
C MET A 803 -4.84 16.27 12.49
N LEU A 804 -5.21 15.01 12.21
CA LEU A 804 -5.09 14.47 10.84
C LEU A 804 -6.45 14.56 10.12
N PRO A 805 -6.52 15.14 8.90
CA PRO A 805 -7.72 15.10 8.09
C PRO A 805 -8.18 13.66 7.89
N LYS A 806 -9.49 13.40 8.01
CA LYS A 806 -10.09 12.07 7.76
C LYS A 806 -9.61 11.47 6.42
N ASN A 807 -9.42 12.34 5.42
CA ASN A 807 -9.18 12.02 4.02
C ASN A 807 -7.76 11.52 3.71
N ILE A 808 -6.83 11.39 4.66
CA ILE A 808 -5.48 10.87 4.36
C ILE A 808 -5.47 9.33 4.31
N PHE A 809 -6.34 8.68 5.10
CA PHE A 809 -6.35 7.21 5.26
C PHE A 809 -7.71 6.57 4.98
N ILE A 810 -8.77 7.36 5.12
CA ILE A 810 -10.02 7.10 4.44
C ILE A 810 -9.75 7.59 3.05
#